data_AF-A0A4P8R775-F1
#
_entry.id   AF-A0A4P8R775-F1
#
_cell.length_a   1.000
_cell.length_b   1.000
_cell.length_c   1.000
_cell.angle_alpha   90.00
_cell.angle_beta   90.00
_cell.angle_gamma   90.00
#
_symmetry.space_group_name_H-M   'P 1'
#
loop_
_entity.id
_entity.type
_entity.pdbx_description
1 polymer ?
#
loop_
_entity_poly.entity_id
_entity_poly.type
_entity_poly.pdbx_seq_one_letter_code
_entity_poly.pdbx_strand_id
1 'polypeptide(L)'
;MANDEPQATDDDGPAYVAPVELAELPAFVDRLVGRLIDETAEELVVDGVELEQAQGVWLMPTGAYDPGEDDAAAPIAEADLAHPANEHVAQVAAWTQDVRRVLRETWGDPVVRTPRVAGAEAMPESILDHLLVSLRIPEAEVWDRGVMHCALITGWAGEPGTSMLRQIAVLLPRDLAMGGMAAVLDDEGTIHDGIMHGEHVVELHRRAWIRSSLLGVGEVRLRDTAIGATRCSVHAGDTTTVWIFADDGRALLLVHDPTSDISARGPRQLIDDLARADQGIVDVYAEDDDAAMDAALDEARTILSSRLLAGVPADLRSLVAARGEDASGQPAPHDLAFVAAGADVVPIISGAAWFDGEHWHVPASLTELGRQNGFGLDDFAFDTALRVPHRLGGTFTVDDLAAGDDELRARLEPWFAACPYPEQARPTDAGRLGAGVPPDADVPTIVEDVERASTAWWEQTSRGGDQPDEPLRVGGIRMRPSDDHVQWASLGVADPWTVDALGAWTRRLHEAMDARWGPAIAMDVRDPRLSADRRTPVSVLMRSIGIRSAPLWWVDGHAVLLLRGQPDPEFSDRPQAILLLAKADAVFELLHDLDAWGLRRRLRILDVLATRTSDEPDRRPAIRSVPWDGPALAGSTLVPAATQGVLRTGSHTWAWHLTHRTTGPRALLMAFPTGSADAEPDAFDSHAALLASVPAELRSLVVDRDADGHYPIVRRPAGTARDGDPLPEARTIPAVQSIHWLDGMEWRTSEAALRRARDAGRAAAAGIGIATADPLRMLWAPETGVPQLRWAVNAGGGFGAEMLANGGYEGFVVDRPVDLEMAEAAIASLGEVHERALVGSLDEVLDLIDGLGGHRALRSLLDLAVGNPDPDQRLAIALWLLERGVDASVPLSPHTPLNVLMANPTLRSEDADLVAALLRAGAVPGLGPARSTVDAHPLVQLAARDLDDDAVAVLTDAWLSAVEDVSAMDVPGHALLAEAFRAAGERVGRPRTRIADELDGIERDARARAAEAGR
;
A
#
# COMPACT_ATOMS: atom_id res chain seq x y z
N MET A 1 -56.26 15.12 33.83
CA MET A 1 -56.95 14.10 33.02
C MET A 1 -55.88 13.14 32.57
N ALA A 2 -56.07 11.85 32.79
CA ALA A 2 -55.13 10.82 32.41
C ALA A 2 -54.91 10.87 30.89
N ASN A 3 -53.64 10.99 30.48
CA ASN A 3 -53.22 10.64 29.14
C ASN A 3 -53.20 9.12 29.10
N ASP A 4 -54.21 8.52 28.46
CA ASP A 4 -54.08 7.18 27.93
C ASP A 4 -53.21 7.29 26.67
N GLU A 5 -51.89 7.16 26.86
CA GLU A 5 -51.00 6.73 25.80
C GLU A 5 -51.44 5.32 25.36
N PRO A 6 -51.54 5.03 24.05
CA PRO A 6 -51.68 3.65 23.61
C PRO A 6 -50.41 2.91 24.04
N GLN A 7 -50.56 1.97 24.98
CA GLN A 7 -49.52 1.01 25.30
C GLN A 7 -49.16 0.28 24.01
N ALA A 8 -47.93 0.49 23.52
CA ALA A 8 -47.30 -0.43 22.60
C ALA A 8 -47.34 -1.81 23.26
N THR A 9 -48.11 -2.72 22.67
CA THR A 9 -48.05 -4.13 23.04
C THR A 9 -46.73 -4.66 22.50
N ASP A 10 -45.75 -4.86 23.39
CA ASP A 10 -44.57 -5.72 23.21
C ASP A 10 -45.04 -7.16 22.88
N ASP A 11 -45.49 -7.40 21.65
CA ASP A 11 -45.95 -8.71 21.17
C ASP A 11 -45.35 -9.05 19.79
N ASP A 12 -44.19 -8.47 19.46
CA ASP A 12 -43.37 -8.96 18.35
C ASP A 12 -42.58 -10.16 18.89
N GLY A 13 -43.09 -11.36 18.66
CA GLY A 13 -42.30 -12.58 18.83
C GLY A 13 -41.17 -12.65 17.80
N PRO A 14 -40.35 -13.72 17.80
CA PRO A 14 -39.16 -13.84 16.95
C PRO A 14 -39.44 -13.83 15.43
N ALA A 15 -40.70 -13.77 14.99
CA ALA A 15 -41.10 -13.68 13.60
C ALA A 15 -42.11 -12.53 13.39
N TYR A 16 -41.78 -11.64 12.45
CA TYR A 16 -42.62 -10.56 11.96
C TYR A 16 -43.05 -10.81 10.51
N VAL A 17 -44.31 -10.50 10.21
CA VAL A 17 -44.89 -10.51 8.86
C VAL A 17 -45.78 -9.28 8.73
N ALA A 18 -45.66 -8.53 7.63
CA ALA A 18 -46.44 -7.31 7.44
C ALA A 18 -47.95 -7.57 7.54
N PRO A 19 -48.74 -6.68 8.20
CA PRO A 19 -50.19 -6.81 8.38
C PRO A 19 -50.99 -6.48 7.10
N VAL A 20 -50.50 -6.92 5.93
CA VAL A 20 -51.12 -6.72 4.62
C VAL A 20 -51.46 -8.08 4.05
N GLU A 21 -52.68 -8.26 3.55
CA GLU A 21 -53.06 -9.50 2.85
C GLU A 21 -52.16 -9.71 1.64
N LEU A 22 -51.60 -10.92 1.49
CA LEU A 22 -50.59 -11.23 0.48
C LEU A 22 -51.01 -10.82 -0.95
N ALA A 23 -52.28 -11.04 -1.31
CA ALA A 23 -52.82 -10.69 -2.62
C ALA A 23 -53.00 -9.17 -2.83
N GLU A 24 -53.05 -8.39 -1.75
CA GLU A 24 -53.20 -6.93 -1.79
C GLU A 24 -51.87 -6.19 -1.76
N LEU A 25 -50.77 -6.87 -1.44
CA LEU A 25 -49.43 -6.29 -1.31
C LEU A 25 -48.97 -5.51 -2.56
N PRO A 26 -49.12 -5.99 -3.81
CA PRO A 26 -48.74 -5.19 -4.99
C PRO A 26 -49.56 -3.89 -5.09
N ALA A 27 -50.88 -3.98 -4.85
CA ALA A 27 -51.77 -2.82 -4.91
C ALA A 27 -51.50 -1.84 -3.76
N PHE A 28 -51.05 -2.33 -2.61
CA PHE A 28 -50.61 -1.51 -1.48
C PHE A 28 -49.35 -0.71 -1.83
N VAL A 29 -48.33 -1.38 -2.38
CA VAL A 29 -47.09 -0.72 -2.83
C VAL A 29 -47.37 0.32 -3.93
N ASP A 30 -48.25 0.02 -4.90
CA ASP A 30 -48.61 0.99 -5.94
C ASP A 30 -49.31 2.24 -5.37
N ARG A 31 -50.12 2.09 -4.30
CA ARG A 31 -50.71 3.23 -3.58
C ARG A 31 -49.66 4.04 -2.82
N LEU A 32 -48.71 3.35 -2.18
CA LEU A 32 -47.58 3.98 -1.49
C LEU A 32 -46.74 4.80 -2.46
N VAL A 33 -46.37 4.23 -3.62
CA VAL A 33 -45.63 4.96 -4.67
C VAL A 33 -46.37 6.24 -5.06
N GLY A 34 -47.69 6.19 -5.25
CA GLY A 34 -48.49 7.39 -5.56
C GLY A 34 -48.53 8.45 -4.44
N ARG A 35 -48.36 8.04 -3.18
CA ARG A 35 -48.41 8.91 -2.01
C ARG A 35 -47.05 9.54 -1.68
N LEU A 36 -45.98 8.75 -1.80
CA LEU A 36 -44.61 9.15 -1.46
C LEU A 36 -44.01 10.20 -2.42
N ILE A 37 -44.65 10.46 -3.56
CA ILE A 37 -44.24 11.52 -4.51
C ILE A 37 -44.38 12.93 -3.89
N ASP A 38 -45.30 13.11 -2.94
CA ASP A 38 -45.68 14.43 -2.40
C ASP A 38 -45.43 14.57 -0.88
N GLU A 39 -44.85 13.58 -0.20
CA GLU A 39 -44.70 13.52 1.28
C GLU A 39 -43.22 13.60 1.74
N THR A 40 -42.94 14.37 2.80
CA THR A 40 -41.58 14.62 3.34
C THR A 40 -41.45 14.26 4.83
N ALA A 41 -42.05 13.16 5.27
CA ALA A 41 -41.99 12.70 6.66
C ALA A 41 -40.86 11.68 6.89
N GLU A 42 -40.20 11.69 8.05
CA GLU A 42 -39.13 10.72 8.40
C GLU A 42 -39.68 9.32 8.73
N GLU A 43 -40.86 9.25 9.34
CA GLU A 43 -41.57 8.01 9.64
C GLU A 43 -43.03 8.14 9.18
N LEU A 44 -43.54 7.08 8.54
CA LEU A 44 -44.91 7.05 8.06
C LEU A 44 -45.56 5.70 8.37
N VAL A 45 -46.71 5.72 9.03
CA VAL A 45 -47.52 4.50 9.21
C VAL A 45 -48.66 4.52 8.20
N VAL A 46 -48.68 3.53 7.29
CA VAL A 46 -49.75 3.37 6.29
C VAL A 46 -50.36 1.99 6.45
N ASP A 47 -51.67 1.95 6.71
CA ASP A 47 -52.45 0.73 6.90
C ASP A 47 -51.81 -0.26 7.92
N GLY A 48 -51.14 0.27 8.95
CA GLY A 48 -50.48 -0.52 10.00
C GLY A 48 -49.07 -1.01 9.67
N VAL A 49 -48.52 -0.65 8.51
CA VAL A 49 -47.10 -0.86 8.16
C VAL A 49 -46.32 0.40 8.46
N GLU A 50 -45.27 0.28 9.27
CA GLU A 50 -44.32 1.36 9.54
C GLU A 50 -43.29 1.44 8.41
N LEU A 51 -43.17 2.62 7.81
CA LEU A 51 -42.14 2.93 6.82
C LEU A 51 -41.14 3.90 7.43
N GLU A 52 -39.86 3.58 7.25
CA GLU A 52 -38.74 4.43 7.65
C GLU A 52 -38.16 5.11 6.41
N GLN A 53 -37.97 6.42 6.48
CA GLN A 53 -37.24 7.17 5.45
C GLN A 53 -35.76 7.26 5.83
N ALA A 54 -34.89 6.77 4.95
CA ALA A 54 -33.44 6.92 5.07
C ALA A 54 -32.88 7.49 3.77
N GLN A 55 -32.25 8.67 3.83
CA GLN A 55 -31.54 9.29 2.70
C GLN A 55 -32.37 9.37 1.40
N GLY A 56 -33.65 9.76 1.51
CA GLY A 56 -34.55 9.89 0.36
C GLY A 56 -35.14 8.58 -0.17
N VAL A 57 -34.87 7.46 0.49
CA VAL A 57 -35.43 6.13 0.19
C VAL A 57 -36.33 5.68 1.33
N TRP A 58 -37.38 4.95 1.00
CA TRP A 58 -38.34 4.42 1.97
C TRP A 58 -38.17 2.92 2.14
N LEU A 59 -37.99 2.49 3.38
CA LEU A 59 -37.82 1.09 3.76
C LEU A 59 -39.12 0.56 4.34
N MET A 60 -39.66 -0.49 3.74
CA MET A 60 -40.88 -1.15 4.17
C MET A 60 -40.57 -2.60 4.55
N PRO A 61 -40.51 -2.96 5.84
CA PRO A 61 -40.32 -4.34 6.26
C PRO A 61 -41.56 -5.15 5.89
N THR A 62 -41.35 -6.24 5.14
CA THR A 62 -42.42 -7.16 4.71
C THR A 62 -42.41 -8.47 5.48
N GLY A 63 -41.24 -8.90 5.96
CA GLY A 63 -41.10 -10.03 6.87
C GLY A 63 -39.71 -10.06 7.51
N ALA A 64 -39.61 -10.53 8.74
CA ALA A 64 -38.35 -10.65 9.46
C ALA A 64 -38.37 -11.78 10.49
N TYR A 65 -37.23 -12.39 10.75
CA TYR A 65 -37.02 -13.30 11.89
C TYR A 65 -35.76 -12.89 12.65
N ASP A 66 -35.90 -12.68 13.97
CA ASP A 66 -34.81 -12.31 14.88
C ASP A 66 -34.43 -13.48 15.80
N PRO A 67 -33.26 -14.10 15.63
CA PRO A 67 -32.80 -15.18 16.49
C PRO A 67 -32.48 -14.73 17.93
N GLY A 68 -32.28 -13.42 18.18
CA GLY A 68 -32.07 -12.89 19.53
C GLY A 68 -33.28 -12.99 20.45
N GLU A 69 -34.47 -13.14 19.85
CA GLU A 69 -35.76 -13.27 20.53
C GLU A 69 -36.29 -14.72 20.49
N ASP A 70 -35.53 -15.65 19.89
CA ASP A 70 -35.88 -17.07 19.80
C ASP A 70 -34.96 -17.94 20.67
N ASP A 71 -35.49 -18.42 21.79
CA ASP A 71 -34.81 -19.37 22.69
C ASP A 71 -34.39 -20.70 22.01
N ALA A 72 -34.98 -21.02 20.85
CA ALA A 72 -34.69 -22.21 20.05
C ALA A 72 -33.80 -21.92 18.82
N ALA A 73 -33.20 -20.73 18.72
CA ALA A 73 -32.29 -20.37 17.64
C ALA A 73 -31.07 -21.31 17.57
N ALA A 74 -30.78 -21.82 16.37
CA ALA A 74 -29.64 -22.68 16.09
C ALA A 74 -29.20 -22.51 14.62
N PRO A 75 -27.92 -22.74 14.28
CA PRO A 75 -27.46 -22.72 12.90
C PRO A 75 -28.26 -23.68 12.02
N ILE A 76 -28.68 -23.21 10.84
CA ILE A 76 -29.42 -23.99 9.85
C ILE A 76 -28.49 -24.32 8.68
N ALA A 77 -28.34 -25.61 8.38
CA ALA A 77 -27.56 -26.04 7.23
C ALA A 77 -28.23 -25.62 5.91
N GLU A 78 -27.43 -25.34 4.88
CA GLU A 78 -27.92 -24.85 3.58
C GLU A 78 -28.95 -25.78 2.92
N ALA A 79 -28.78 -27.10 3.08
CA ALA A 79 -29.72 -28.11 2.58
C ALA A 79 -31.12 -28.03 3.22
N ASP A 80 -31.22 -27.47 4.41
CA ASP A 80 -32.44 -27.40 5.21
C ASP A 80 -33.14 -26.03 5.09
N LEU A 81 -32.57 -25.06 4.37
CA LEU A 81 -33.16 -23.73 4.16
C LEU A 81 -34.53 -23.75 3.49
N ALA A 82 -34.79 -24.75 2.64
CA ALA A 82 -36.08 -24.91 1.98
C ALA A 82 -37.17 -25.38 2.95
N HIS A 83 -36.80 -26.06 4.05
CA HIS A 83 -37.73 -26.61 5.04
C HIS A 83 -37.09 -26.54 6.44
N PRO A 84 -36.94 -25.33 7.01
CA PRO A 84 -36.25 -25.16 8.28
C PRO A 84 -37.06 -25.80 9.42
N ALA A 85 -36.35 -26.43 10.37
CA ALA A 85 -36.97 -27.14 11.48
C ALA A 85 -37.60 -26.19 12.52
N ASN A 86 -37.13 -24.94 12.58
CA ASN A 86 -37.68 -23.91 13.44
C ASN A 86 -38.97 -23.35 12.81
N GLU A 87 -40.07 -23.38 13.56
CA GLU A 87 -41.41 -22.99 13.09
C GLU A 87 -41.50 -21.50 12.74
N HIS A 88 -40.82 -20.62 13.48
CA HIS A 88 -40.77 -19.18 13.22
C HIS A 88 -39.99 -18.87 11.93
N VAL A 89 -38.85 -19.53 11.74
CA VAL A 89 -38.09 -19.43 10.49
C VAL A 89 -38.89 -19.96 9.31
N ALA A 90 -39.59 -21.10 9.48
CA ALA A 90 -40.42 -21.68 8.42
C ALA A 90 -41.59 -20.76 8.01
N GLN A 91 -42.21 -20.09 8.99
CA GLN A 91 -43.26 -19.11 8.74
C GLN A 91 -42.75 -17.94 7.89
N VAL A 92 -41.63 -17.32 8.27
CA VAL A 92 -41.07 -16.17 7.56
C VAL A 92 -40.52 -16.61 6.20
N ALA A 93 -39.84 -17.74 6.11
CA ALA A 93 -39.33 -18.28 4.84
C ALA A 93 -40.46 -18.55 3.84
N ALA A 94 -41.58 -19.14 4.28
CA ALA A 94 -42.74 -19.34 3.42
C ALA A 94 -43.33 -18.00 2.96
N TRP A 95 -43.51 -17.04 3.88
CA TRP A 95 -44.00 -15.70 3.56
C TRP A 95 -43.13 -14.99 2.51
N THR A 96 -41.81 -14.99 2.71
CA THR A 96 -40.89 -14.31 1.78
C THR A 96 -40.93 -14.87 0.36
N GLN A 97 -41.10 -16.20 0.23
CA GLN A 97 -41.28 -16.85 -1.08
C GLN A 97 -42.63 -16.49 -1.72
N ASP A 98 -43.69 -16.46 -0.91
CA ASP A 98 -45.03 -16.11 -1.36
C ASP A 98 -45.13 -14.65 -1.83
N VAL A 99 -44.47 -13.72 -1.15
CA VAL A 99 -44.35 -12.32 -1.57
C VAL A 99 -43.67 -12.22 -2.93
N ARG A 100 -42.49 -12.84 -3.11
CA ARG A 100 -41.78 -12.86 -4.40
C ARG A 100 -42.66 -13.40 -5.51
N ARG A 101 -43.39 -14.49 -5.25
CA ARG A 101 -44.31 -15.10 -6.22
C ARG A 101 -45.43 -14.15 -6.62
N VAL A 102 -46.10 -13.51 -5.67
CA VAL A 102 -47.22 -12.60 -5.95
C VAL A 102 -46.78 -11.33 -6.67
N LEU A 103 -45.62 -10.77 -6.31
CA LEU A 103 -45.06 -9.61 -7.02
C LEU A 103 -44.72 -9.97 -8.48
N ARG A 104 -44.10 -11.13 -8.73
CA ARG A 104 -43.80 -11.60 -10.10
C ARG A 104 -45.05 -11.88 -10.92
N GLU A 105 -46.07 -12.50 -10.33
CA GLU A 105 -47.37 -12.76 -10.99
C GLU A 105 -48.09 -11.46 -11.39
N THR A 106 -47.92 -10.39 -10.59
CA THR A 106 -48.65 -9.12 -10.78
C THR A 106 -47.88 -8.09 -11.61
N TRP A 107 -46.58 -7.93 -11.36
CA TRP A 107 -45.73 -6.91 -11.97
C TRP A 107 -44.82 -7.44 -13.09
N GLY A 108 -44.77 -8.76 -13.28
CA GLY A 108 -43.89 -9.42 -14.24
C GLY A 108 -42.51 -9.73 -13.67
N ASP A 109 -41.61 -10.20 -14.53
CA ASP A 109 -40.25 -10.60 -14.13
C ASP A 109 -39.41 -9.39 -13.66
N PRO A 110 -38.77 -9.45 -12.49
CA PRO A 110 -37.91 -8.38 -11.99
C PRO A 110 -36.59 -8.32 -12.75
N VAL A 111 -35.96 -7.14 -12.69
CA VAL A 111 -34.53 -7.01 -12.93
C VAL A 111 -33.79 -7.44 -11.67
N VAL A 112 -32.95 -8.47 -11.76
CA VAL A 112 -32.10 -8.88 -10.64
C VAL A 112 -30.89 -7.95 -10.58
N ARG A 113 -30.72 -7.28 -9.44
CA ARG A 113 -29.57 -6.41 -9.17
C ARG A 113 -28.66 -7.07 -8.15
N THR A 114 -27.43 -7.38 -8.56
CA THR A 114 -26.33 -7.75 -7.66
C THR A 114 -25.62 -6.48 -7.19
N PRO A 115 -25.08 -6.43 -5.95
CA PRO A 115 -24.37 -5.26 -5.45
C PRO A 115 -23.18 -4.95 -6.34
N ARG A 116 -23.08 -3.68 -6.76
CA ARG A 116 -21.97 -3.17 -7.55
C ARG A 116 -21.14 -2.18 -6.76
N VAL A 117 -19.84 -2.21 -7.01
CA VAL A 117 -18.87 -1.29 -6.41
C VAL A 117 -18.08 -0.62 -7.53
N ALA A 118 -17.87 0.68 -7.39
CA ALA A 118 -17.14 1.50 -8.34
C ALA A 118 -15.87 2.10 -7.73
N GLY A 119 -14.91 2.35 -8.62
CA GLY A 119 -13.67 3.04 -8.33
C GLY A 119 -12.64 2.22 -7.53
N ALA A 120 -11.46 2.80 -7.34
CA ALA A 120 -10.35 2.16 -6.63
C ALA A 120 -10.65 1.90 -5.15
N GLU A 121 -11.60 2.64 -4.57
CA GLU A 121 -12.03 2.47 -3.19
C GLU A 121 -13.15 1.42 -3.01
N ALA A 122 -13.59 0.75 -4.10
CA ALA A 122 -14.66 -0.25 -4.08
C ALA A 122 -15.92 0.25 -3.35
N MET A 123 -16.29 1.51 -3.59
CA MET A 123 -17.45 2.15 -2.96
C MET A 123 -18.74 1.67 -3.64
N PRO A 124 -19.86 1.49 -2.91
CA PRO A 124 -21.13 1.12 -3.52
C PRO A 124 -21.58 2.13 -4.60
N GLU A 125 -22.06 1.63 -5.73
CA GLU A 125 -22.48 2.47 -6.87
C GLU A 125 -23.78 3.24 -6.62
N SER A 126 -24.68 2.73 -5.77
CA SER A 126 -25.97 3.36 -5.46
C SER A 126 -26.37 3.08 -4.01
N ILE A 127 -27.42 3.76 -3.53
CA ILE A 127 -28.00 3.49 -2.20
C ILE A 127 -28.44 2.02 -2.09
N LEU A 128 -29.00 1.45 -3.18
CA LEU A 128 -29.40 0.04 -3.19
C LEU A 128 -28.19 -0.89 -3.06
N ASP A 129 -27.06 -0.57 -3.72
CA ASP A 129 -25.82 -1.35 -3.56
C ASP A 129 -25.24 -1.17 -2.15
N HIS A 130 -25.32 0.03 -1.59
CA HIS A 130 -24.89 0.29 -0.21
C HIS A 130 -25.71 -0.55 0.79
N LEU A 131 -27.02 -0.66 0.60
CA LEU A 131 -27.89 -1.52 1.41
C LEU A 131 -27.53 -3.00 1.23
N LEU A 132 -27.34 -3.48 0.00
CA LEU A 132 -26.98 -4.88 -0.27
C LEU A 132 -25.62 -5.25 0.33
N VAL A 133 -24.60 -4.38 0.22
CA VAL A 133 -23.28 -4.58 0.81
C VAL A 133 -23.34 -4.55 2.35
N SER A 134 -24.00 -3.54 2.92
CA SER A 134 -24.11 -3.37 4.37
C SER A 134 -24.88 -4.52 5.03
N LEU A 135 -25.93 -5.02 4.36
CA LEU A 135 -26.74 -6.14 4.83
C LEU A 135 -26.14 -7.51 4.45
N ARG A 136 -25.05 -7.54 3.66
CA ARG A 136 -24.41 -8.76 3.13
C ARG A 136 -25.36 -9.64 2.31
N ILE A 137 -26.28 -9.03 1.56
CA ILE A 137 -27.26 -9.73 0.73
C ILE A 137 -26.77 -9.72 -0.73
N PRO A 138 -26.75 -10.89 -1.41
CA PRO A 138 -26.11 -11.02 -2.72
C PRO A 138 -26.91 -10.43 -3.89
N GLU A 139 -28.23 -10.26 -3.75
CA GLU A 139 -29.07 -9.73 -4.82
C GLU A 139 -30.36 -9.09 -4.30
N ALA A 140 -30.93 -8.18 -5.09
CA ALA A 140 -32.29 -7.64 -4.94
C ALA A 140 -33.10 -7.84 -6.22
N GLU A 141 -34.41 -8.01 -6.09
CA GLU A 141 -35.36 -8.01 -7.22
C GLU A 141 -35.95 -6.61 -7.41
N VAL A 142 -35.79 -6.01 -8.59
CA VAL A 142 -36.17 -4.60 -8.84
C VAL A 142 -37.27 -4.52 -9.91
N TRP A 143 -38.32 -3.74 -9.62
CA TRP A 143 -39.39 -3.41 -10.55
C TRP A 143 -39.49 -1.89 -10.76
N ASP A 144 -39.62 -1.45 -12.02
CA ASP A 144 -39.91 -0.05 -12.37
C ASP A 144 -41.40 0.27 -12.12
N ARG A 145 -41.67 1.29 -11.32
CA ARG A 145 -43.01 1.81 -10.99
C ARG A 145 -43.21 3.26 -11.48
N GLY A 146 -42.47 3.68 -12.50
CA GLY A 146 -42.58 4.98 -13.16
C GLY A 146 -41.57 5.99 -12.63
N VAL A 147 -41.97 6.80 -11.65
CA VAL A 147 -41.10 7.80 -10.99
C VAL A 147 -40.29 7.21 -9.82
N MET A 148 -40.61 5.99 -9.40
CA MET A 148 -39.94 5.24 -8.34
C MET A 148 -39.64 3.82 -8.83
N HIS A 149 -38.62 3.18 -8.25
CA HIS A 149 -38.41 1.73 -8.30
C HIS A 149 -38.82 1.10 -6.97
N CYS A 150 -39.26 -0.15 -7.03
CA CYS A 150 -39.43 -1.00 -5.86
C CYS A 150 -38.39 -2.13 -5.93
N ALA A 151 -37.45 -2.15 -5.00
CA ALA A 151 -36.46 -3.20 -4.86
C ALA A 151 -36.78 -4.08 -3.64
N LEU A 152 -36.99 -5.37 -3.86
CA LEU A 152 -37.21 -6.34 -2.80
C LEU A 152 -35.88 -6.98 -2.41
N ILE A 153 -35.41 -6.68 -1.20
CA ILE A 153 -34.22 -7.26 -0.59
C ILE A 153 -34.68 -8.42 0.29
N THR A 154 -34.18 -9.64 0.05
CA THR A 154 -34.51 -10.82 0.87
C THR A 154 -33.23 -11.58 1.20
N GLY A 155 -32.92 -11.79 2.49
CA GLY A 155 -31.75 -12.57 2.86
C GLY A 155 -31.45 -12.63 4.35
N TRP A 156 -30.53 -13.52 4.71
CA TRP A 156 -29.91 -13.59 6.03
C TRP A 156 -28.76 -12.58 6.11
N ALA A 157 -28.65 -11.83 7.22
CA ALA A 157 -27.54 -10.89 7.43
C ALA A 157 -26.17 -11.58 7.66
N GLY A 158 -26.16 -12.91 7.80
CA GLY A 158 -25.00 -13.74 8.11
C GLY A 158 -25.34 -15.22 8.06
N GLU A 159 -24.84 -16.02 9.01
CA GLU A 159 -25.08 -17.46 9.02
C GLU A 159 -26.57 -17.77 9.29
N PRO A 160 -27.24 -18.59 8.46
CA PRO A 160 -28.65 -18.88 8.63
C PRO A 160 -29.00 -19.49 9.99
N GLY A 161 -30.06 -18.97 10.62
CA GLY A 161 -30.54 -19.43 11.93
C GLY A 161 -29.83 -18.80 13.13
N THR A 162 -28.66 -18.18 12.94
CA THR A 162 -27.96 -17.41 14.00
C THR A 162 -27.93 -15.91 13.72
N SER A 163 -28.11 -15.50 12.46
CA SER A 163 -28.30 -14.10 12.06
C SER A 163 -29.76 -13.79 11.74
N MET A 164 -30.13 -12.50 11.66
CA MET A 164 -31.50 -12.10 11.32
C MET A 164 -31.82 -12.40 9.85
N LEU A 165 -33.02 -12.96 9.59
CA LEU A 165 -33.59 -13.06 8.24
C LEU A 165 -34.48 -11.84 8.00
N ARG A 166 -34.31 -11.16 6.87
CA ARG A 166 -35.09 -9.94 6.54
C ARG A 166 -35.62 -10.00 5.11
N GLN A 167 -36.83 -9.49 4.93
CA GLN A 167 -37.39 -9.11 3.64
C GLN A 167 -37.92 -7.69 3.70
N ILE A 168 -37.29 -6.81 2.93
CA ILE A 168 -37.55 -5.36 2.93
C ILE A 168 -37.89 -4.96 1.49
N ALA A 169 -39.03 -4.29 1.31
CA ALA A 169 -39.33 -3.58 0.07
C ALA A 169 -38.78 -2.15 0.19
N VAL A 170 -37.85 -1.83 -0.69
CA VAL A 170 -37.16 -0.54 -0.76
C VAL A 170 -37.79 0.26 -1.90
N LEU A 171 -38.42 1.38 -1.56
CA LEU A 171 -39.04 2.29 -2.51
C LEU A 171 -38.10 3.48 -2.73
N LEU A 172 -37.49 3.54 -3.91
CA LEU A 172 -36.47 4.53 -4.24
C LEU A 172 -36.88 5.38 -5.45
N PRO A 173 -36.72 6.71 -5.41
CA PRO A 173 -36.88 7.58 -6.58
C PRO A 173 -36.05 7.10 -7.76
N ARG A 174 -36.58 7.28 -8.98
CA ARG A 174 -35.88 6.92 -10.22
C ARG A 174 -34.50 7.56 -10.32
N ASP A 175 -34.38 8.80 -9.84
CA ASP A 175 -33.13 9.56 -9.86
C ASP A 175 -32.11 8.99 -8.85
N LEU A 176 -32.54 8.49 -7.70
CA LEU A 176 -31.67 7.79 -6.73
C LEU A 176 -31.31 6.36 -7.19
N ALA A 177 -32.18 5.72 -7.99
CA ALA A 177 -31.93 4.40 -8.57
C ALA A 177 -30.88 4.44 -9.70
N MET A 178 -30.80 5.57 -10.42
CA MET A 178 -30.00 5.73 -11.64
C MET A 178 -28.82 6.72 -11.49
N GLY A 179 -28.85 7.61 -10.50
CA GLY A 179 -27.94 8.76 -10.36
C GLY A 179 -26.71 8.55 -9.46
N GLY A 180 -26.49 7.34 -8.96
CA GLY A 180 -25.38 7.04 -8.06
C GLY A 180 -25.53 7.66 -6.66
N MET A 181 -24.45 7.68 -5.88
CA MET A 181 -24.42 8.30 -4.55
C MET A 181 -24.44 9.84 -4.62
N ALA A 182 -24.13 10.46 -5.77
CA ALA A 182 -24.24 11.92 -5.93
C ALA A 182 -25.67 12.45 -5.79
N ALA A 183 -26.68 11.62 -6.10
CA ALA A 183 -28.08 12.03 -6.01
C ALA A 183 -28.57 12.21 -4.55
N VAL A 184 -27.74 11.81 -3.57
CA VAL A 184 -27.97 11.90 -2.13
C VAL A 184 -27.23 13.07 -1.48
N LEU A 185 -26.27 13.68 -2.20
CA LEU A 185 -25.56 14.85 -1.67
C LEU A 185 -26.57 16.00 -1.58
N ASP A 186 -26.72 16.54 -0.36
CA ASP A 186 -27.46 17.76 -0.12
C ASP A 186 -26.72 18.98 -0.73
N ASP A 187 -27.42 20.12 -0.80
CA ASP A 187 -26.82 21.35 -1.31
C ASP A 187 -25.56 21.73 -0.51
N GLU A 188 -25.50 21.41 0.79
CA GLU A 188 -24.33 21.63 1.65
C GLU A 188 -23.11 20.81 1.19
N GLY A 189 -23.29 19.54 0.80
CA GLY A 189 -22.23 18.68 0.26
C GLY A 189 -21.64 19.14 -1.08
N THR A 190 -22.29 20.10 -1.74
CA THR A 190 -21.78 20.75 -2.96
C THR A 190 -21.01 22.03 -2.70
N ILE A 191 -20.97 22.55 -1.46
CA ILE A 191 -20.26 23.79 -1.09
C ILE A 191 -18.77 23.52 -0.92
N HIS A 192 -17.94 24.23 -1.70
CA HIS A 192 -16.47 24.11 -1.69
C HIS A 192 -15.81 25.49 -1.81
N ASP A 193 -16.04 26.38 -0.85
CA ASP A 193 -15.45 27.75 -0.83
C ASP A 193 -13.91 27.77 -0.89
N GLY A 194 -13.27 26.70 -0.44
CA GLY A 194 -11.82 26.53 -0.47
C GLY A 194 -11.22 26.54 -1.88
N ILE A 195 -11.98 26.20 -2.94
CA ILE A 195 -11.44 26.13 -4.32
C ILE A 195 -10.97 27.48 -4.84
N MET A 196 -11.56 28.57 -4.34
CA MET A 196 -11.19 29.94 -4.73
C MET A 196 -10.22 30.59 -3.75
N HIS A 197 -9.67 29.86 -2.78
CA HIS A 197 -8.75 30.38 -1.77
C HIS A 197 -9.32 31.62 -1.02
N GLY A 198 -10.65 31.62 -0.81
CA GLY A 198 -11.37 32.72 -0.16
C GLY A 198 -11.33 34.05 -0.93
N GLU A 199 -10.96 34.05 -2.20
CA GLU A 199 -10.94 35.23 -3.05
C GLU A 199 -12.36 35.77 -3.27
N HIS A 200 -12.51 37.08 -3.17
CA HIS A 200 -13.79 37.73 -3.42
C HIS A 200 -14.15 37.63 -4.92
N VAL A 201 -15.43 37.41 -5.26
CA VAL A 201 -15.87 37.25 -6.67
C VAL A 201 -15.47 38.42 -7.57
N VAL A 202 -15.47 39.66 -7.03
CA VAL A 202 -14.99 40.86 -7.75
C VAL A 202 -13.49 40.81 -8.04
N GLU A 203 -12.68 40.25 -7.15
CA GLU A 203 -11.24 40.06 -7.39
C GLU A 203 -11.00 38.98 -8.43
N LEU A 204 -11.77 37.88 -8.39
CA LEU A 204 -11.75 36.85 -9.44
C LEU A 204 -12.11 37.46 -10.81
N HIS A 205 -13.14 38.32 -10.87
CA HIS A 205 -13.51 39.03 -12.08
C HIS A 205 -12.40 39.97 -12.57
N ARG A 206 -11.78 40.74 -11.67
CA ARG A 206 -10.61 41.59 -11.98
C ARG A 206 -9.48 40.77 -12.60
N ARG A 207 -9.11 39.63 -11.99
CA ARG A 207 -8.01 38.79 -12.46
C ARG A 207 -8.33 38.11 -13.79
N ALA A 208 -9.55 37.60 -13.95
CA ALA A 208 -10.04 37.02 -15.20
C ALA A 208 -10.07 38.05 -16.33
N TRP A 209 -10.52 39.28 -16.05
CA TRP A 209 -10.53 40.38 -17.02
C TRP A 209 -9.11 40.72 -17.50
N ILE A 210 -8.17 40.86 -16.57
CA ILE A 210 -6.76 41.17 -16.89
C ILE A 210 -6.15 40.04 -17.71
N ARG A 211 -6.30 38.78 -17.28
CA ARG A 211 -5.76 37.62 -18.00
C ARG A 211 -6.37 37.47 -19.38
N SER A 212 -7.69 37.61 -19.49
CA SER A 212 -8.41 37.50 -20.77
C SER A 212 -8.01 38.62 -21.73
N SER A 213 -7.78 39.84 -21.23
CA SER A 213 -7.32 40.96 -22.06
C SER A 213 -5.87 40.81 -22.52
N LEU A 214 -5.02 40.14 -21.72
CA LEU A 214 -3.61 39.91 -22.05
C LEU A 214 -3.39 38.71 -22.98
N LEU A 215 -4.18 37.65 -22.82
CA LEU A 215 -3.94 36.33 -23.44
C LEU A 215 -5.07 35.86 -24.36
N GLY A 216 -6.21 36.54 -24.37
CA GLY A 216 -7.41 36.16 -25.14
C GLY A 216 -8.04 37.33 -25.87
N VAL A 217 -9.35 37.28 -26.06
CA VAL A 217 -10.15 38.31 -26.75
C VAL A 217 -10.60 39.45 -25.83
N GLY A 218 -10.25 39.41 -24.54
CA GLY A 218 -10.76 40.32 -23.53
C GLY A 218 -12.19 40.00 -23.09
N GLU A 219 -12.82 40.97 -22.43
CA GLU A 219 -14.22 40.85 -21.97
C GLU A 219 -15.20 40.75 -23.14
N VAL A 220 -16.05 39.72 -23.09
CA VAL A 220 -17.12 39.46 -24.05
C VAL A 220 -18.46 39.58 -23.34
N ARG A 221 -19.36 40.41 -23.88
CA ARG A 221 -20.70 40.59 -23.32
C ARG A 221 -21.66 39.54 -23.85
N LEU A 222 -22.35 38.83 -22.96
CA LEU A 222 -23.35 37.83 -23.33
C LEU A 222 -24.73 38.48 -23.54
N ARG A 223 -25.40 38.08 -24.63
CA ARG A 223 -26.70 38.60 -25.07
C ARG A 223 -27.72 37.47 -25.22
N ASP A 224 -28.98 37.86 -25.38
CA ASP A 224 -30.11 36.97 -25.65
C ASP A 224 -30.39 35.95 -24.53
N THR A 225 -30.07 36.33 -23.29
CA THR A 225 -30.22 35.54 -22.06
C THR A 225 -31.16 36.22 -21.07
N ALA A 226 -31.69 35.45 -20.11
CA ALA A 226 -32.52 36.00 -19.04
C ALA A 226 -31.76 36.99 -18.12
N ILE A 227 -30.45 36.80 -18.01
CA ILE A 227 -29.56 37.55 -17.13
C ILE A 227 -28.38 38.03 -17.97
N GLY A 228 -28.06 39.33 -17.89
CA GLY A 228 -26.88 39.88 -18.53
C GLY A 228 -25.62 39.34 -17.85
N ALA A 229 -24.58 39.06 -18.64
CA ALA A 229 -23.35 38.52 -18.10
C ALA A 229 -22.14 38.90 -18.95
N THR A 230 -20.96 38.82 -18.34
CA THR A 230 -19.66 38.99 -18.97
C THR A 230 -18.92 37.66 -18.98
N ARG A 231 -18.36 37.30 -20.12
CA ARG A 231 -17.45 36.16 -20.28
C ARG A 231 -16.01 36.63 -20.42
N CYS A 232 -15.12 36.03 -19.63
CA CYS A 232 -13.66 36.21 -19.73
C CYS A 232 -13.01 34.84 -19.95
N SER A 233 -12.39 34.66 -21.11
CA SER A 233 -11.71 33.41 -21.45
C SER A 233 -10.21 33.59 -21.43
N VAL A 234 -9.49 32.60 -20.91
CA VAL A 234 -8.03 32.54 -20.86
C VAL A 234 -7.57 31.23 -21.45
N HIS A 235 -6.62 31.30 -22.39
CA HIS A 235 -5.96 30.14 -22.96
C HIS A 235 -4.48 30.16 -22.55
N ALA A 236 -4.03 29.10 -21.87
CA ALA A 236 -2.67 28.97 -21.36
C ALA A 236 -2.14 27.55 -21.68
N GLY A 237 -1.32 27.44 -22.72
CA GLY A 237 -0.95 26.13 -23.26
C GLY A 237 -2.17 25.45 -23.86
N ASP A 238 -2.41 24.18 -23.52
CA ASP A 238 -3.60 23.42 -23.95
C ASP A 238 -4.79 23.60 -22.99
N THR A 239 -4.61 24.35 -21.90
CA THR A 239 -5.63 24.57 -20.87
C THR A 239 -6.43 25.84 -21.18
N THR A 240 -7.76 25.71 -21.17
CA THR A 240 -8.71 26.82 -21.34
C THR A 240 -9.54 27.02 -20.08
N THR A 241 -9.60 28.25 -19.59
CA THR A 241 -10.48 28.66 -18.48
C THR A 241 -11.49 29.68 -18.99
N VAL A 242 -12.78 29.42 -18.78
CA VAL A 242 -13.86 30.34 -19.13
C VAL A 242 -14.60 30.75 -17.86
N TRP A 243 -14.53 32.04 -17.55
CA TRP A 243 -15.30 32.65 -16.49
C TRP A 243 -16.52 33.35 -17.07
N ILE A 244 -17.68 33.19 -16.44
CA ILE A 244 -18.91 33.89 -16.73
C ILE A 244 -19.37 34.58 -15.44
N PHE A 245 -19.39 35.90 -15.42
CA PHE A 245 -19.87 36.72 -14.31
C PHE A 245 -21.24 37.30 -14.67
N ALA A 246 -22.28 36.87 -13.95
CA ALA A 246 -23.62 37.38 -14.13
C ALA A 246 -23.78 38.74 -13.43
N ASP A 247 -24.60 39.62 -14.01
CA ASP A 247 -24.84 40.97 -13.48
C ASP A 247 -25.50 40.99 -12.10
N ASP A 248 -26.13 39.88 -11.69
CA ASP A 248 -26.78 39.73 -10.39
C ASP A 248 -25.80 39.30 -9.27
N GLY A 249 -24.52 39.14 -9.58
CA GLY A 249 -23.46 38.80 -8.63
C GLY A 249 -23.06 37.33 -8.61
N ARG A 250 -23.76 36.47 -9.34
CA ARG A 250 -23.40 35.06 -9.50
C ARG A 250 -22.27 34.85 -10.51
N ALA A 251 -21.60 33.71 -10.44
CA ALA A 251 -20.56 33.36 -11.40
C ALA A 251 -20.60 31.89 -11.79
N LEU A 252 -20.11 31.56 -12.98
CA LEU A 252 -19.90 30.22 -13.47
C LEU A 252 -18.49 30.11 -14.05
N LEU A 253 -17.80 29.05 -13.70
CA LEU A 253 -16.47 28.73 -14.13
C LEU A 253 -16.48 27.40 -14.87
N LEU A 254 -15.85 27.36 -16.04
CA LEU A 254 -15.63 26.17 -16.83
C LEU A 254 -14.14 26.01 -17.14
N VAL A 255 -13.63 24.80 -16.96
CA VAL A 255 -12.24 24.44 -17.22
C VAL A 255 -12.20 23.36 -18.28
N HIS A 256 -11.28 23.49 -19.23
CA HIS A 256 -10.92 22.44 -20.16
C HIS A 256 -9.41 22.26 -20.15
N ASP A 257 -8.96 21.12 -19.61
CA ASP A 257 -7.58 20.69 -19.67
C ASP A 257 -7.53 19.25 -20.22
N PRO A 258 -7.03 19.04 -21.45
CA PRO A 258 -6.96 17.70 -22.04
C PRO A 258 -5.90 16.82 -21.36
N THR A 259 -4.98 17.41 -20.59
CA THR A 259 -3.92 16.69 -19.86
C THR A 259 -4.30 16.34 -18.42
N SER A 260 -5.44 16.85 -17.94
CA SER A 260 -5.97 16.49 -16.61
C SER A 260 -6.25 15.00 -16.48
N ASP A 261 -6.12 14.49 -15.27
CA ASP A 261 -6.34 13.08 -14.98
C ASP A 261 -7.76 12.63 -15.30
N ILE A 262 -8.76 13.48 -15.05
CA ILE A 262 -10.15 13.20 -15.45
C ILE A 262 -10.30 13.13 -16.98
N SER A 263 -9.65 13.99 -17.75
CA SER A 263 -9.70 13.95 -19.22
C SER A 263 -8.97 12.73 -19.79
N ALA A 264 -7.84 12.34 -19.18
CA ALA A 264 -6.99 11.25 -19.65
C ALA A 264 -7.52 9.86 -19.27
N ARG A 265 -8.05 9.71 -18.04
CA ARG A 265 -8.45 8.42 -17.46
C ARG A 265 -9.96 8.25 -17.35
N GLY A 266 -10.70 9.33 -17.08
CA GLY A 266 -12.14 9.32 -16.84
C GLY A 266 -12.97 8.66 -17.95
N PRO A 267 -12.78 8.98 -19.25
CA PRO A 267 -13.58 8.38 -20.32
C PRO A 267 -13.45 6.85 -20.40
N ARG A 268 -12.23 6.31 -20.28
CA ARG A 268 -12.01 4.85 -20.27
C ARG A 268 -12.63 4.21 -19.04
N GLN A 269 -12.49 4.84 -17.89
CA GLN A 269 -13.07 4.32 -16.66
C GLN A 269 -14.60 4.26 -16.74
N LEU A 270 -15.24 5.31 -17.27
CA LEU A 270 -16.68 5.33 -17.50
C LEU A 270 -17.12 4.23 -18.47
N ILE A 271 -16.37 3.99 -19.54
CA ILE A 271 -16.63 2.89 -20.49
C ILE A 271 -16.57 1.54 -19.77
N ASP A 272 -15.50 1.31 -18.99
CA ASP A 272 -15.33 0.06 -18.25
C ASP A 272 -16.47 -0.14 -17.24
N ASP A 273 -16.89 0.91 -16.53
CA ASP A 273 -17.98 0.85 -15.56
C ASP A 273 -19.32 0.56 -16.24
N LEU A 274 -19.59 1.17 -17.40
CA LEU A 274 -20.81 0.90 -18.18
C LEU A 274 -20.79 -0.48 -18.85
N ALA A 275 -19.62 -1.00 -19.20
CA ALA A 275 -19.45 -2.36 -19.68
C ALA A 275 -19.68 -3.39 -18.56
N ARG A 276 -19.15 -3.16 -17.35
CA ARG A 276 -19.44 -3.96 -16.15
C ARG A 276 -20.92 -3.91 -15.76
N ALA A 277 -21.59 -2.80 -16.06
CA ALA A 277 -23.00 -2.60 -15.78
C ALA A 277 -23.95 -3.31 -16.75
N ASP A 278 -23.44 -3.94 -17.83
CA ASP A 278 -24.19 -4.51 -18.97
C ASP A 278 -25.10 -3.46 -19.66
N GLN A 279 -24.71 -2.18 -19.58
CA GLN A 279 -25.42 -1.05 -20.19
C GLN A 279 -24.82 -0.62 -21.54
N GLY A 280 -23.65 -1.16 -21.89
CA GLY A 280 -23.06 -1.20 -23.23
C GLY A 280 -23.03 0.10 -24.03
N ILE A 281 -21.96 0.91 -23.88
CA ILE A 281 -21.61 1.99 -24.83
C ILE A 281 -20.73 1.49 -25.99
N VAL A 282 -19.98 0.40 -25.79
CA VAL A 282 -19.09 -0.18 -26.80
C VAL A 282 -19.82 -1.27 -27.56
N ASP A 283 -19.97 -1.12 -28.88
CA ASP A 283 -20.47 -2.19 -29.76
C ASP A 283 -19.37 -3.24 -29.97
N VAL A 284 -19.40 -4.30 -29.15
CA VAL A 284 -18.44 -5.41 -29.17
C VAL A 284 -18.54 -6.26 -30.46
N TYR A 285 -19.44 -5.91 -31.38
CA TYR A 285 -19.60 -6.55 -32.68
C TYR A 285 -19.22 -5.63 -33.86
N ALA A 286 -18.61 -4.46 -33.59
CA ALA A 286 -18.12 -3.59 -34.64
C ALA A 286 -17.03 -4.28 -35.49
N GLU A 287 -17.04 -4.04 -36.81
CA GLU A 287 -16.01 -4.61 -37.71
C GLU A 287 -14.63 -3.95 -37.53
N ASP A 288 -14.58 -2.79 -36.86
CA ASP A 288 -13.39 -2.00 -36.55
C ASP A 288 -13.41 -1.58 -35.07
N ASP A 289 -12.78 -2.40 -34.24
CA ASP A 289 -12.73 -2.23 -32.77
C ASP A 289 -12.11 -0.88 -32.37
N ASP A 290 -11.13 -0.38 -33.13
CA ASP A 290 -10.45 0.89 -32.82
C ASP A 290 -11.40 2.07 -33.07
N ALA A 291 -12.13 2.06 -34.20
CA ALA A 291 -13.12 3.09 -34.50
C ALA A 291 -14.31 3.07 -33.52
N ALA A 292 -14.74 1.89 -33.07
CA ALA A 292 -15.78 1.74 -32.07
C ALA A 292 -15.33 2.25 -30.69
N MET A 293 -14.08 1.98 -30.31
CA MET A 293 -13.49 2.48 -29.07
C MET A 293 -13.33 4.01 -29.10
N ASP A 294 -12.87 4.60 -30.21
CA ASP A 294 -12.77 6.05 -30.36
C ASP A 294 -14.15 6.74 -30.25
N ALA A 295 -15.17 6.17 -30.90
CA ALA A 295 -16.55 6.67 -30.78
C ALA A 295 -17.08 6.58 -29.34
N ALA A 296 -16.81 5.48 -28.64
CA ALA A 296 -17.19 5.29 -27.24
C ALA A 296 -16.46 6.28 -26.32
N LEU A 297 -15.19 6.60 -26.58
CA LEU A 297 -14.43 7.60 -25.84
C LEU A 297 -15.02 9.00 -26.01
N ASP A 298 -15.44 9.35 -27.22
CA ASP A 298 -16.08 10.64 -27.48
C ASP A 298 -17.48 10.74 -26.84
N GLU A 299 -18.25 9.65 -26.85
CA GLU A 299 -19.52 9.57 -26.13
C GLU A 299 -19.31 9.68 -24.61
N ALA A 300 -18.33 8.97 -24.06
CA ALA A 300 -17.98 9.02 -22.64
C ALA A 300 -17.54 10.43 -22.21
N ARG A 301 -16.73 11.13 -23.01
CA ARG A 301 -16.36 12.54 -22.77
C ARG A 301 -17.58 13.46 -22.74
N THR A 302 -18.55 13.21 -23.62
CA THR A 302 -19.80 13.98 -23.68
C THR A 302 -20.64 13.76 -22.43
N ILE A 303 -20.76 12.50 -21.97
CA ILE A 303 -21.46 12.14 -20.73
C ILE A 303 -20.79 12.80 -19.52
N LEU A 304 -19.46 12.72 -19.40
CA LEU A 304 -18.70 13.34 -18.31
C LEU A 304 -18.88 14.86 -18.30
N SER A 305 -18.81 15.51 -19.47
CA SER A 305 -19.03 16.96 -19.59
C SER A 305 -20.46 17.36 -19.17
N SER A 306 -21.46 16.54 -19.52
CA SER A 306 -22.85 16.75 -19.09
C SER A 306 -23.01 16.59 -17.58
N ARG A 307 -22.38 15.56 -16.99
CA ARG A 307 -22.36 15.34 -15.54
C ARG A 307 -21.70 16.49 -14.79
N LEU A 308 -20.62 17.07 -15.33
CA LEU A 308 -19.94 18.24 -14.76
C LEU A 308 -20.78 19.53 -14.83
N LEU A 309 -21.91 19.55 -15.53
CA LEU A 309 -22.86 20.68 -15.52
C LEU A 309 -24.15 20.37 -14.74
N ALA A 310 -24.26 19.19 -14.16
CA ALA A 310 -25.39 18.82 -13.31
C ALA A 310 -25.40 19.69 -12.04
N GLY A 311 -26.58 20.16 -11.64
CA GLY A 311 -26.76 21.04 -10.48
C GLY A 311 -26.56 22.53 -10.75
N VAL A 312 -25.88 22.92 -11.84
CA VAL A 312 -25.74 24.34 -12.20
C VAL A 312 -27.12 24.94 -12.50
N PRO A 313 -27.49 26.09 -11.87
CA PRO A 313 -28.77 26.75 -12.12
C PRO A 313 -29.04 26.95 -13.61
N ALA A 314 -30.26 26.61 -14.07
CA ALA A 314 -30.60 26.57 -15.48
C ALA A 314 -30.41 27.93 -16.20
N ASP A 315 -30.62 29.03 -15.48
CA ASP A 315 -30.37 30.38 -15.97
C ASP A 315 -28.87 30.68 -16.17
N LEU A 316 -28.00 30.27 -15.23
CA LEU A 316 -26.53 30.35 -15.39
C LEU A 316 -26.03 29.41 -16.49
N ARG A 317 -26.53 28.18 -16.55
CA ARG A 317 -26.19 27.21 -17.60
C ARG A 317 -26.55 27.73 -18.99
N SER A 318 -27.64 28.49 -19.12
CA SER A 318 -28.03 29.10 -20.40
C SER A 318 -27.01 30.11 -20.94
N LEU A 319 -26.18 30.71 -20.06
CA LEU A 319 -25.15 31.68 -20.44
C LEU A 319 -23.99 31.05 -21.22
N VAL A 320 -23.76 29.74 -21.05
CA VAL A 320 -22.62 29.04 -21.67
C VAL A 320 -22.72 29.06 -23.20
N ALA A 321 -23.91 28.80 -23.74
CA ALA A 321 -24.16 28.80 -25.18
C ALA A 321 -24.65 30.16 -25.71
N ALA A 322 -24.66 31.20 -24.87
CA ALA A 322 -25.17 32.51 -25.24
C ALA A 322 -24.28 33.20 -26.28
N ARG A 323 -24.90 34.05 -27.09
CA ARG A 323 -24.18 34.84 -28.08
C ARG A 323 -23.30 35.88 -27.38
N GLY A 324 -21.99 35.84 -27.66
CA GLY A 324 -21.02 36.82 -27.19
C GLY A 324 -20.78 37.97 -28.16
N GLU A 325 -20.62 39.18 -27.63
CA GLU A 325 -20.18 40.38 -28.34
C GLU A 325 -18.91 40.96 -27.70
N ASP A 326 -17.86 41.22 -28.47
CA ASP A 326 -16.64 41.86 -27.96
C ASP A 326 -16.86 43.35 -27.62
N ALA A 327 -15.81 44.02 -27.11
CA ALA A 327 -15.85 45.44 -26.77
C ALA A 327 -16.17 46.38 -27.97
N SER A 328 -16.06 45.89 -29.20
CA SER A 328 -16.41 46.62 -30.43
C SER A 328 -17.83 46.29 -30.94
N GLY A 329 -18.55 45.40 -30.26
CA GLY A 329 -19.88 44.93 -30.63
C GLY A 329 -19.89 43.89 -31.74
N GLN A 330 -18.73 43.29 -32.07
CA GLN A 330 -18.66 42.21 -33.06
C GLN A 330 -18.92 40.84 -32.40
N PRO A 331 -19.49 39.86 -33.13
CA PRO A 331 -19.68 38.51 -32.60
C PRO A 331 -18.34 37.90 -32.17
N ALA A 332 -18.26 37.47 -30.91
CA ALA A 332 -17.09 36.79 -30.36
C ALA A 332 -17.36 35.27 -30.27
N PRO A 333 -16.55 34.41 -30.91
CA PRO A 333 -16.71 32.96 -30.81
C PRO A 333 -16.46 32.47 -29.39
N HIS A 334 -16.95 31.28 -29.04
CA HIS A 334 -16.69 30.66 -27.75
C HIS A 334 -15.35 29.90 -27.80
N ASP A 335 -14.56 29.98 -26.71
CA ASP A 335 -13.21 29.39 -26.66
C ASP A 335 -13.20 27.89 -26.33
N LEU A 336 -14.28 27.37 -25.75
CA LEU A 336 -14.52 25.93 -25.63
C LEU A 336 -15.18 25.33 -26.88
N ALA A 337 -14.83 24.07 -27.16
CA ALA A 337 -15.54 23.24 -28.13
C ALA A 337 -16.88 22.75 -27.56
N PHE A 338 -17.85 22.51 -28.44
CA PHE A 338 -19.18 22.01 -28.08
C PHE A 338 -19.51 20.73 -28.84
N VAL A 339 -20.24 19.84 -28.17
CA VAL A 339 -20.75 18.58 -28.72
C VAL A 339 -22.26 18.51 -28.52
N ALA A 340 -22.94 17.83 -29.44
CA ALA A 340 -24.38 17.59 -29.32
C ALA A 340 -24.63 16.40 -28.39
N ALA A 341 -25.48 16.58 -27.37
CA ALA A 341 -25.90 15.54 -26.44
C ALA A 341 -27.44 15.46 -26.47
N GLY A 342 -27.99 14.61 -27.33
CA GLY A 342 -29.43 14.55 -27.57
C GLY A 342 -29.96 15.85 -28.20
N ALA A 343 -30.85 16.56 -27.48
CA ALA A 343 -31.39 17.85 -27.90
C ALA A 343 -30.57 19.07 -27.41
N ASP A 344 -29.61 18.85 -26.51
CA ASP A 344 -28.78 19.89 -25.89
C ASP A 344 -27.40 19.98 -26.55
N VAL A 345 -26.74 21.13 -26.38
CA VAL A 345 -25.36 21.37 -26.81
C VAL A 345 -24.52 21.61 -25.56
N VAL A 346 -23.49 20.78 -25.35
CA VAL A 346 -22.69 20.73 -24.12
C VAL A 346 -21.24 21.10 -24.44
N PRO A 347 -20.59 21.99 -23.65
CA PRO A 347 -19.17 22.28 -23.83
C PRO A 347 -18.31 21.08 -23.40
N ILE A 348 -17.20 20.83 -24.09
CA ILE A 348 -16.21 19.84 -23.65
C ILE A 348 -15.40 20.44 -22.51
N ILE A 349 -15.54 19.90 -21.31
CA ILE A 349 -14.91 20.42 -20.09
C ILE A 349 -14.31 19.30 -19.23
N SER A 350 -13.29 19.64 -18.46
CA SER A 350 -12.67 18.80 -17.45
C SER A 350 -13.07 19.20 -16.02
N GLY A 351 -13.62 20.40 -15.81
CA GLY A 351 -14.08 20.85 -14.50
C GLY A 351 -15.08 22.00 -14.58
N ALA A 352 -15.90 22.16 -13.55
CA ALA A 352 -16.86 23.25 -13.41
C ALA A 352 -17.08 23.63 -11.94
N ALA A 353 -17.37 24.91 -11.69
CA ALA A 353 -17.84 25.41 -10.40
C ALA A 353 -18.73 26.65 -10.60
N TRP A 354 -19.67 26.90 -9.70
CA TRP A 354 -20.49 28.12 -9.75
C TRP A 354 -20.58 28.80 -8.40
N PHE A 355 -20.79 30.11 -8.40
CA PHE A 355 -21.05 30.92 -7.22
C PHE A 355 -22.52 31.32 -7.22
N ASP A 356 -23.24 30.96 -6.18
CA ASP A 356 -24.68 31.19 -6.06
C ASP A 356 -25.04 32.61 -5.55
N GLY A 357 -24.04 33.35 -5.09
CA GLY A 357 -24.18 34.68 -4.48
C GLY A 357 -23.58 34.73 -3.06
N GLU A 358 -23.44 33.57 -2.41
CA GLU A 358 -22.87 33.43 -1.07
C GLU A 358 -21.74 32.39 -1.03
N HIS A 359 -21.92 31.24 -1.69
CA HIS A 359 -21.01 30.11 -1.66
C HIS A 359 -20.58 29.65 -3.06
N TRP A 360 -19.38 29.05 -3.12
CA TRP A 360 -18.92 28.32 -4.28
C TRP A 360 -19.39 26.87 -4.20
N HIS A 361 -19.91 26.39 -5.33
CA HIS A 361 -20.38 25.04 -5.49
C HIS A 361 -19.59 24.31 -6.57
N VAL A 362 -19.37 23.01 -6.36
CA VAL A 362 -18.95 22.07 -7.40
C VAL A 362 -20.06 21.06 -7.67
N PRO A 363 -20.19 20.55 -8.91
CA PRO A 363 -21.20 19.54 -9.22
C PRO A 363 -21.10 18.33 -8.29
N ALA A 364 -22.24 17.84 -7.79
CA ALA A 364 -22.28 16.64 -6.93
C ALA A 364 -21.60 15.43 -7.59
N SER A 365 -21.72 15.31 -8.92
CA SER A 365 -21.04 14.32 -9.74
C SER A 365 -19.51 14.43 -9.71
N LEU A 366 -18.95 15.64 -9.58
CA LEU A 366 -17.52 15.88 -9.43
C LEU A 366 -17.06 15.37 -8.06
N THR A 367 -17.79 15.70 -7.00
CA THR A 367 -17.52 15.23 -5.63
C THR A 367 -17.58 13.70 -5.54
N GLU A 368 -18.57 13.08 -6.18
CA GLU A 368 -18.72 11.62 -6.24
C GLU A 368 -17.57 10.97 -7.05
N LEU A 369 -17.30 11.45 -8.26
CA LEU A 369 -16.19 10.95 -9.09
C LEU A 369 -14.85 11.11 -8.36
N GLY A 370 -14.68 12.21 -7.62
CA GLY A 370 -13.56 12.46 -6.72
C GLY A 370 -13.41 11.36 -5.68
N ARG A 371 -14.47 11.14 -4.91
CA ARG A 371 -14.49 10.16 -3.82
C ARG A 371 -14.33 8.72 -4.30
N GLN A 372 -15.05 8.29 -5.34
CA GLN A 372 -14.99 6.92 -5.84
C GLN A 372 -13.61 6.57 -6.41
N ASN A 373 -12.98 7.52 -7.11
CA ASN A 373 -11.78 7.26 -7.90
C ASN A 373 -10.49 7.79 -7.26
N GLY A 374 -10.60 8.38 -6.07
CA GLY A 374 -9.48 9.02 -5.37
C GLY A 374 -8.98 10.29 -6.07
N PHE A 375 -9.81 10.92 -6.90
CA PHE A 375 -9.47 12.21 -7.51
C PHE A 375 -9.72 13.35 -6.51
N GLY A 376 -8.71 14.19 -6.31
CA GLY A 376 -8.85 15.49 -5.67
C GLY A 376 -9.34 16.56 -6.65
N LEU A 377 -9.68 17.75 -6.13
CA LEU A 377 -10.11 18.87 -6.97
C LEU A 377 -9.04 19.30 -7.99
N ASP A 378 -7.76 19.11 -7.65
CA ASP A 378 -6.64 19.37 -8.57
C ASP A 378 -6.63 18.44 -9.80
N ASP A 379 -7.17 17.23 -9.69
CA ASP A 379 -7.24 16.27 -10.81
C ASP A 379 -8.27 16.68 -11.88
N PHE A 380 -9.15 17.63 -11.55
CA PHE A 380 -10.05 18.33 -12.48
C PHE A 380 -9.42 19.61 -13.06
N ALA A 381 -8.10 19.77 -12.92
CA ALA A 381 -7.29 20.90 -13.37
C ALA A 381 -7.52 22.24 -12.66
N PHE A 382 -8.13 22.27 -11.48
CA PHE A 382 -8.26 23.53 -10.72
C PHE A 382 -6.89 24.14 -10.34
N ASP A 383 -5.84 23.33 -10.22
CA ASP A 383 -4.48 23.83 -10.00
C ASP A 383 -3.92 24.57 -11.23
N THR A 384 -3.79 23.84 -12.34
CA THR A 384 -3.15 24.33 -13.58
C THR A 384 -3.99 25.38 -14.29
N ALA A 385 -5.32 25.32 -14.21
CA ALA A 385 -6.23 26.23 -14.90
C ALA A 385 -6.58 27.48 -14.08
N LEU A 386 -6.75 27.35 -12.75
CA LEU A 386 -7.15 28.46 -11.90
C LEU A 386 -6.01 29.01 -11.07
N ARG A 387 -5.50 28.17 -10.17
CA ARG A 387 -4.67 28.61 -9.05
C ARG A 387 -3.38 29.24 -9.51
N VAL A 388 -2.67 28.57 -10.42
CA VAL A 388 -1.40 29.07 -10.95
C VAL A 388 -1.60 30.29 -11.86
N PRO A 389 -2.49 30.28 -12.88
CA PRO A 389 -2.65 31.41 -13.78
C PRO A 389 -3.21 32.67 -13.08
N HIS A 390 -4.10 32.51 -12.10
CA HIS A 390 -4.72 33.64 -11.40
C HIS A 390 -4.05 33.95 -10.05
N ARG A 391 -3.00 33.22 -9.68
CA ARG A 391 -2.27 33.34 -8.40
C ARG A 391 -3.21 33.43 -7.20
N LEU A 392 -4.18 32.53 -7.12
CA LEU A 392 -5.20 32.54 -6.05
C LEU A 392 -4.54 32.48 -4.66
N GLY A 393 -5.05 33.25 -3.70
CA GLY A 393 -4.46 33.43 -2.36
C GLY A 393 -3.17 34.27 -2.34
N GLY A 394 -2.64 34.64 -3.50
CA GLY A 394 -1.45 35.47 -3.70
C GLY A 394 -1.74 36.96 -3.84
N THR A 395 -0.71 37.73 -4.17
CA THR A 395 -0.85 39.06 -4.74
C THR A 395 -0.95 38.96 -6.26
N PHE A 396 -1.77 39.82 -6.86
CA PHE A 396 -1.95 39.91 -8.30
C PHE A 396 -1.70 41.34 -8.77
N THR A 397 -0.42 41.68 -8.88
CA THR A 397 0.08 43.01 -9.26
C THR A 397 0.96 42.95 -10.51
N VAL A 398 1.26 44.12 -11.08
CA VAL A 398 2.20 44.23 -12.21
C VAL A 398 3.58 43.69 -11.84
N ASP A 399 4.09 44.06 -10.67
CA ASP A 399 5.43 43.65 -10.21
C ASP A 399 5.54 42.13 -10.06
N ASP A 400 4.48 41.53 -9.55
CA ASP A 400 4.34 40.09 -9.37
C ASP A 400 4.36 39.31 -10.68
N LEU A 401 3.67 39.80 -11.71
CA LEU A 401 3.59 39.15 -13.02
C LEU A 401 4.80 39.46 -13.91
N ALA A 402 5.41 40.63 -13.75
CA ALA A 402 6.61 41.02 -14.48
C ALA A 402 7.85 40.29 -13.98
N ALA A 403 7.87 39.81 -12.72
CA ALA A 403 8.97 39.07 -12.12
C ALA A 403 10.35 39.76 -12.27
N GLY A 404 10.37 41.10 -12.25
CA GLY A 404 11.58 41.91 -12.40
C GLY A 404 11.94 42.30 -13.84
N ASP A 405 11.15 41.90 -14.84
CA ASP A 405 11.30 42.34 -16.23
C ASP A 405 10.64 43.72 -16.45
N ASP A 406 11.45 44.75 -16.65
CA ASP A 406 10.98 46.12 -16.87
C ASP A 406 10.23 46.32 -18.19
N GLU A 407 10.55 45.52 -19.23
CA GLU A 407 9.85 45.58 -20.52
C GLU A 407 8.46 44.94 -20.40
N LEU A 408 8.37 43.80 -19.72
CA LEU A 408 7.08 43.17 -19.40
C LEU A 408 6.24 44.04 -18.47
N ARG A 409 6.85 44.66 -17.44
CA ARG A 409 6.19 45.64 -16.55
C ARG A 409 5.53 46.76 -17.34
N ALA A 410 6.28 47.44 -18.22
CA ALA A 410 5.75 48.54 -19.04
C ALA A 410 4.60 48.10 -19.98
N ARG A 411 4.59 46.83 -20.39
CA ARG A 411 3.48 46.26 -21.19
C ARG A 411 2.23 45.95 -20.36
N LEU A 412 2.39 45.58 -19.09
CA LEU A 412 1.29 45.21 -18.19
C LEU A 412 0.61 46.43 -17.54
N GLU A 413 1.37 47.48 -17.21
CA GLU A 413 0.86 48.68 -16.52
C GLU A 413 -0.41 49.29 -17.16
N PRO A 414 -0.51 49.48 -18.50
CA PRO A 414 -1.71 50.05 -19.10
C PRO A 414 -2.97 49.21 -18.89
N TRP A 415 -2.84 47.88 -18.88
CA TRP A 415 -3.96 46.96 -18.69
C TRP A 415 -4.45 46.97 -17.25
N PHE A 416 -3.53 46.94 -16.28
CA PHE A 416 -3.87 47.06 -14.87
C PHE A 416 -4.54 48.41 -14.56
N ALA A 417 -4.08 49.49 -15.19
CA ALA A 417 -4.68 50.82 -15.05
C ALA A 417 -6.05 50.96 -15.73
N ALA A 418 -6.31 50.20 -16.80
CA ALA A 418 -7.57 50.21 -17.55
C ALA A 418 -8.65 49.28 -16.99
N CYS A 419 -8.30 48.36 -16.08
CA CYS A 419 -9.23 47.40 -15.51
C CYS A 419 -10.35 48.12 -14.73
N PRO A 420 -11.64 47.89 -15.07
CA PRO A 420 -12.75 48.57 -14.41
C PRO A 420 -13.06 48.01 -13.02
N TYR A 421 -12.51 46.85 -12.68
CA TYR A 421 -12.75 46.15 -11.42
C TYR A 421 -11.66 46.51 -10.39
N PRO A 422 -12.01 47.09 -9.23
CA PRO A 422 -11.04 47.47 -8.22
C PRO A 422 -10.44 46.25 -7.52
N GLU A 423 -9.15 46.35 -7.19
CA GLU A 423 -8.46 45.34 -6.36
C GLU A 423 -9.14 45.21 -5.00
N GLN A 424 -9.37 43.96 -4.58
CA GLN A 424 -9.94 43.65 -3.27
C GLN A 424 -8.86 43.33 -2.24
N ALA A 425 -9.23 43.39 -0.97
CA ALA A 425 -8.35 42.95 0.11
C ALA A 425 -8.04 41.45 -0.05
N ARG A 426 -6.80 41.07 0.29
CA ARG A 426 -6.40 39.66 0.26
C ARG A 426 -7.22 38.83 1.25
N PRO A 427 -7.48 37.55 0.94
CA PRO A 427 -8.13 36.63 1.87
C PRO A 427 -7.33 36.46 3.17
N THR A 428 -7.98 35.97 4.22
CA THR A 428 -7.31 35.57 5.47
C THR A 428 -6.31 34.45 5.22
N ASP A 429 -5.31 34.24 6.09
CA ASP A 429 -4.34 33.15 5.89
C ASP A 429 -4.99 31.77 5.76
N ALA A 430 -6.11 31.53 6.45
CA ALA A 430 -6.89 30.30 6.28
C ALA A 430 -7.53 30.24 4.88
N GLY A 431 -8.17 31.33 4.44
CA GLY A 431 -8.72 31.43 3.09
C GLY A 431 -7.64 31.24 2.02
N ARG A 432 -6.47 31.87 2.17
CA ARG A 432 -5.35 31.81 1.22
C ARG A 432 -4.81 30.40 0.99
N LEU A 433 -4.98 29.49 1.94
CA LEU A 433 -4.59 28.09 1.78
C LEU A 433 -5.67 27.28 1.04
N GLY A 434 -6.92 27.76 1.03
CA GLY A 434 -8.02 27.19 0.27
C GLY A 434 -8.26 25.73 0.65
N ALA A 435 -8.52 24.89 -0.36
CA ALA A 435 -8.59 23.43 -0.21
C ALA A 435 -7.22 22.77 0.06
N GLY A 436 -6.12 23.54 0.07
CA GLY A 436 -4.78 23.05 0.36
C GLY A 436 -4.56 22.64 1.81
N VAL A 437 -5.48 22.95 2.73
CA VAL A 437 -5.50 22.54 4.15
C VAL A 437 -6.92 22.06 4.49
N PRO A 438 -7.11 21.12 5.43
CA PRO A 438 -8.42 20.72 5.93
C PRO A 438 -9.38 21.90 6.20
N PRO A 439 -10.56 21.94 5.56
CA PRO A 439 -11.51 23.05 5.72
C PRO A 439 -12.17 23.09 7.11
N ASP A 440 -12.39 21.94 7.75
CA ASP A 440 -13.26 21.82 8.94
C ASP A 440 -12.53 21.62 10.28
N ALA A 441 -11.20 21.51 10.29
CA ALA A 441 -10.46 21.23 11.51
C ALA A 441 -9.66 22.45 11.94
N ASP A 442 -10.15 23.14 12.98
CA ASP A 442 -9.31 24.09 13.69
C ASP A 442 -8.07 23.37 14.27
N VAL A 443 -7.00 24.14 14.51
CA VAL A 443 -5.74 23.56 15.03
C VAL A 443 -5.96 22.69 16.28
N PRO A 444 -6.80 23.07 17.26
CA PRO A 444 -7.19 22.20 18.38
C PRO A 444 -7.80 20.86 17.96
N THR A 445 -8.75 20.86 17.02
CA THR A 445 -9.41 19.65 16.51
C THR A 445 -8.41 18.72 15.85
N ILE A 446 -7.44 19.24 15.09
CA ILE A 446 -6.37 18.43 14.50
C ILE A 446 -5.56 17.73 15.60
N VAL A 447 -5.24 18.43 16.69
CA VAL A 447 -4.51 17.84 17.83
C VAL A 447 -5.33 16.74 18.51
N GLU A 448 -6.64 16.93 18.69
CA GLU A 448 -7.56 15.92 19.22
C GLU A 448 -7.70 14.72 18.28
N ASP A 449 -7.77 14.96 16.97
CA ASP A 449 -7.80 13.91 15.96
C ASP A 449 -6.53 13.07 15.98
N VAL A 450 -5.36 13.67 16.21
CA VAL A 450 -4.11 12.92 16.39
C VAL A 450 -4.18 11.98 17.60
N GLU A 451 -4.75 12.43 18.72
CA GLU A 451 -4.94 11.60 19.91
C GLU A 451 -5.93 10.45 19.64
N ARG A 452 -7.03 10.74 18.93
CA ARG A 452 -8.04 9.78 18.54
C ARG A 452 -7.47 8.74 17.57
N ALA A 453 -6.77 9.17 16.53
CA ALA A 453 -6.14 8.31 15.55
C ALA A 453 -5.06 7.41 16.19
N SER A 454 -4.23 7.97 17.07
CA SER A 454 -3.23 7.21 17.82
C SER A 454 -3.86 6.14 18.72
N THR A 455 -5.00 6.45 19.35
CA THR A 455 -5.74 5.49 20.20
C THR A 455 -6.39 4.40 19.35
N ALA A 456 -7.10 4.79 18.29
CA ALA A 456 -7.81 3.89 17.38
C ALA A 456 -6.83 2.92 16.69
N TRP A 457 -5.63 3.37 16.32
CA TRP A 457 -4.63 2.49 15.72
C TRP A 457 -4.27 1.31 16.63
N TRP A 458 -4.07 1.55 17.94
CA TRP A 458 -3.80 0.48 18.90
C TRP A 458 -5.00 -0.48 19.07
N GLU A 459 -6.23 0.04 19.06
CA GLU A 459 -7.44 -0.77 19.18
C GLU A 459 -7.66 -1.65 17.95
N GLN A 460 -7.44 -1.11 16.75
CA GLN A 460 -7.51 -1.86 15.49
C GLN A 460 -6.49 -3.00 15.46
N THR A 461 -5.23 -2.71 15.81
CA THR A 461 -4.15 -3.73 15.87
C THR A 461 -4.47 -4.85 16.87
N SER A 462 -5.29 -4.58 17.90
CA SER A 462 -5.66 -5.55 18.92
C SER A 462 -6.78 -6.52 18.49
N ARG A 463 -7.53 -6.20 17.44
CA ARG A 463 -8.67 -7.02 16.96
C ARG A 463 -8.27 -8.09 15.93
N GLY A 464 -7.05 -8.05 15.39
CA GLY A 464 -6.50 -9.12 14.55
C GLY A 464 -7.22 -9.36 13.21
N GLY A 465 -7.96 -8.38 12.68
CA GLY A 465 -8.60 -8.44 11.36
C GLY A 465 -7.75 -7.79 10.26
N ASP A 466 -7.86 -8.30 9.02
CA ASP A 466 -7.03 -7.91 7.86
C ASP A 466 -7.31 -6.51 7.29
N GLN A 467 -8.33 -5.78 7.77
CA GLN A 467 -8.51 -4.37 7.44
C GLN A 467 -9.47 -3.72 8.44
N PRO A 468 -9.24 -2.46 8.85
CA PRO A 468 -10.23 -1.73 9.62
C PRO A 468 -11.45 -1.42 8.76
N ASP A 469 -12.65 -1.47 9.35
CA ASP A 469 -13.91 -1.04 8.71
C ASP A 469 -13.86 0.44 8.28
N GLU A 470 -12.99 1.26 8.89
CA GLU A 470 -12.78 2.66 8.54
C GLU A 470 -11.30 3.09 8.68
N PRO A 471 -10.71 3.77 7.68
CA PRO A 471 -9.32 4.21 7.75
C PRO A 471 -9.14 5.38 8.73
N LEU A 472 -7.98 5.43 9.40
CA LEU A 472 -7.65 6.52 10.33
C LEU A 472 -7.63 7.87 9.61
N ARG A 473 -8.16 8.91 10.27
CA ARG A 473 -8.25 10.27 9.72
C ARG A 473 -7.70 11.30 10.70
N VAL A 474 -7.05 12.33 10.16
CA VAL A 474 -6.64 13.52 10.92
C VAL A 474 -6.99 14.76 10.11
N GLY A 475 -7.75 15.68 10.70
CA GLY A 475 -8.28 16.84 9.97
C GLY A 475 -9.15 16.42 8.79
N GLY A 476 -9.95 15.37 8.93
CA GLY A 476 -10.75 14.78 7.85
C GLY A 476 -9.95 14.01 6.78
N ILE A 477 -8.63 14.17 6.72
CA ILE A 477 -7.77 13.53 5.72
C ILE A 477 -7.41 12.11 6.15
N ARG A 478 -7.60 11.16 5.23
CA ARG A 478 -7.22 9.76 5.39
C ARG A 478 -5.70 9.63 5.55
N MET A 479 -5.29 8.97 6.62
CA MET A 479 -3.91 8.55 6.81
C MET A 479 -3.57 7.39 5.88
N ARG A 480 -2.43 7.51 5.20
CA ARG A 480 -1.90 6.51 4.27
C ARG A 480 -0.88 5.64 5.01
N PRO A 481 -1.03 4.31 5.01
CA PRO A 481 0.00 3.43 5.55
C PRO A 481 1.23 3.48 4.62
N SER A 482 2.41 3.59 5.20
CA SER A 482 3.68 3.32 4.52
C SER A 482 4.13 1.87 4.75
N ASP A 483 3.94 1.39 5.98
CA ASP A 483 4.13 0.02 6.44
C ASP A 483 3.22 -0.20 7.69
N ASP A 484 3.35 -1.34 8.38
CA ASP A 484 2.58 -1.66 9.59
C ASP A 484 2.91 -0.78 10.82
N HIS A 485 3.96 0.06 10.72
CA HIS A 485 4.49 0.86 11.82
C HIS A 485 4.52 2.37 11.54
N VAL A 486 4.19 2.82 10.33
CA VAL A 486 4.21 4.22 9.91
C VAL A 486 2.98 4.54 9.08
N GLN A 487 2.26 5.57 9.50
CA GLN A 487 1.18 6.18 8.74
C GLN A 487 1.44 7.68 8.59
N TRP A 488 1.00 8.25 7.48
CA TRP A 488 1.20 9.68 7.21
C TRP A 488 0.02 10.29 6.47
N ALA A 489 -0.16 11.61 6.63
CA ALA A 489 -1.13 12.39 5.89
C ALA A 489 -0.52 13.74 5.51
N SER A 490 -0.73 14.18 4.27
CA SER A 490 -0.43 15.57 3.88
C SER A 490 -1.55 16.45 4.42
N LEU A 491 -1.25 17.25 5.45
CA LEU A 491 -2.21 18.18 6.06
C LEU A 491 -2.26 19.52 5.32
N GLY A 492 -1.28 19.81 4.48
CA GLY A 492 -1.13 21.14 3.90
C GLY A 492 -0.26 21.13 2.65
N VAL A 493 -0.71 21.74 1.56
CA VAL A 493 0.11 22.06 0.39
C VAL A 493 -0.07 23.55 0.07
N ALA A 494 1.02 24.21 -0.31
CA ALA A 494 1.02 25.61 -0.67
C ALA A 494 1.80 25.89 -1.94
N ASP A 495 1.34 26.89 -2.70
CA ASP A 495 2.06 27.45 -3.83
C ASP A 495 3.11 28.48 -3.38
N PRO A 496 4.06 28.88 -4.24
CA PRO A 496 5.15 29.80 -3.87
C PRO A 496 4.70 31.13 -3.24
N TRP A 497 3.50 31.62 -3.55
CA TRP A 497 2.94 32.88 -3.00
C TRP A 497 2.00 32.70 -1.79
N THR A 498 1.81 31.46 -1.33
CA THR A 498 1.04 31.11 -0.12
C THR A 498 1.88 30.40 0.94
N VAL A 499 3.19 30.23 0.72
CA VAL A 499 4.12 29.56 1.65
C VAL A 499 4.17 30.23 3.01
N ASP A 500 4.04 31.56 3.06
CA ASP A 500 3.97 32.33 4.30
C ASP A 500 2.72 31.97 5.13
N ALA A 501 1.56 31.81 4.48
CA ALA A 501 0.32 31.37 5.12
C ALA A 501 0.46 29.95 5.68
N LEU A 502 1.04 29.03 4.91
CA LEU A 502 1.31 27.65 5.36
C LEU A 502 2.31 27.66 6.53
N GLY A 503 3.33 28.51 6.46
CA GLY A 503 4.30 28.70 7.53
C GLY A 503 3.67 29.26 8.82
N ALA A 504 2.69 30.15 8.71
CA ALA A 504 1.94 30.66 9.86
C ALA A 504 1.02 29.60 10.45
N TRP A 505 0.29 28.86 9.61
CA TRP A 505 -0.59 27.78 10.02
C TRP A 505 0.17 26.63 10.71
N THR A 506 1.25 26.13 10.10
CA THR A 506 2.09 25.07 10.69
C THR A 506 2.77 25.51 11.99
N ARG A 507 3.07 26.81 12.16
CA ARG A 507 3.58 27.35 13.42
C ARG A 507 2.52 27.30 14.51
N ARG A 508 1.28 27.69 14.21
CA ARG A 508 0.15 27.56 15.15
C ARG A 508 -0.11 26.10 15.52
N LEU A 509 -0.05 25.18 14.55
CA LEU A 509 -0.18 23.75 14.80
C LEU A 509 0.93 23.25 15.74
N HIS A 510 2.18 23.59 15.45
CA HIS A 510 3.32 23.25 16.32
C HIS A 510 3.16 23.82 17.74
N GLU A 511 2.76 25.09 17.88
CA GLU A 511 2.52 25.72 19.18
C GLU A 511 1.40 25.03 19.96
N ALA A 512 0.34 24.59 19.29
CA ALA A 512 -0.76 23.84 19.91
C ALA A 512 -0.32 22.42 20.34
N MET A 513 0.46 21.74 19.50
CA MET A 513 1.07 20.44 19.85
C MET A 513 2.00 20.57 21.06
N ASP A 514 2.87 21.58 21.08
CA ASP A 514 3.75 21.86 22.24
C ASP A 514 2.95 22.20 23.50
N ALA A 515 1.86 22.98 23.37
CA ALA A 515 0.99 23.31 24.49
C ALA A 515 0.26 22.07 25.04
N ARG A 516 -0.09 21.12 24.17
CA ARG A 516 -0.82 19.90 24.54
C ARG A 516 0.08 18.79 25.08
N TRP A 517 1.22 18.54 24.44
CA TRP A 517 2.09 17.38 24.71
C TRP A 517 3.45 17.74 25.31
N GLY A 518 3.74 19.04 25.49
CA GLY A 518 5.05 19.52 25.92
C GLY A 518 6.02 19.72 24.76
N PRO A 519 7.23 20.22 25.03
CA PRO A 519 8.17 20.62 23.99
C PRO A 519 8.63 19.44 23.13
N ALA A 520 8.59 19.61 21.81
CA ALA A 520 9.06 18.62 20.86
C ALA A 520 10.55 18.28 21.02
N ILE A 521 10.89 17.03 20.69
CA ILE A 521 12.27 16.57 20.52
C ILE A 521 12.64 16.64 19.03
N ALA A 522 13.89 16.93 18.70
CA ALA A 522 14.34 16.91 17.30
C ALA A 522 14.60 15.47 16.81
N MET A 523 13.98 15.10 15.69
CA MET A 523 14.31 13.92 14.91
C MET A 523 15.11 14.34 13.69
N ASP A 524 16.36 13.88 13.60
CA ASP A 524 17.22 14.08 12.45
C ASP A 524 17.40 12.79 11.66
N VAL A 525 17.48 12.92 10.34
CA VAL A 525 17.80 11.81 9.43
C VAL A 525 19.23 11.29 9.65
N ARG A 526 20.16 12.18 9.99
CA ARG A 526 21.56 11.82 10.23
C ARG A 526 21.82 11.73 11.72
N ASP A 527 22.45 10.66 12.18
CA ASP A 527 22.89 10.58 13.56
C ASP A 527 24.10 11.52 13.76
N PRO A 528 24.00 12.56 14.60
CA PRO A 528 25.08 13.53 14.79
C PRO A 528 26.30 12.92 15.49
N ARG A 529 26.15 11.80 16.21
CA ARG A 529 27.26 11.13 16.90
C ARG A 529 28.08 10.27 15.96
N LEU A 530 27.41 9.61 15.02
CA LEU A 530 28.03 8.66 14.09
C LEU A 530 28.39 9.30 12.75
N SER A 531 27.90 10.52 12.49
CA SER A 531 28.04 11.19 11.19
C SER A 531 27.54 10.31 10.03
N ALA A 532 26.51 9.50 10.27
CA ALA A 532 25.97 8.56 9.30
C ALA A 532 24.43 8.60 9.27
N ASP A 533 23.84 8.14 8.18
CA ASP A 533 22.41 8.23 7.93
C ASP A 533 21.65 7.14 8.69
N ARG A 534 20.63 7.52 9.46
CA ARG A 534 19.79 6.55 10.18
C ARG A 534 19.03 5.67 9.19
N ARG A 535 18.86 4.39 9.51
CA ARG A 535 18.10 3.43 8.68
C ARG A 535 16.82 2.96 9.34
N THR A 536 16.07 3.92 9.87
CA THR A 536 14.74 3.70 10.45
C THR A 536 13.66 3.97 9.40
N PRO A 537 12.49 3.32 9.47
CA PRO A 537 11.36 3.58 8.56
C PRO A 537 11.07 5.08 8.40
N VAL A 538 11.01 5.81 9.52
CA VAL A 538 10.76 7.27 9.50
C VAL A 538 11.89 8.04 8.83
N SER A 539 13.15 7.72 9.11
CA SER A 539 14.28 8.42 8.47
C SER A 539 14.40 8.16 6.97
N VAL A 540 13.98 6.97 6.50
CA VAL A 540 13.91 6.64 5.07
C VAL A 540 12.85 7.49 4.40
N LEU A 541 11.64 7.56 4.99
CA LEU A 541 10.56 8.40 4.49
C LEU A 541 10.96 9.88 4.48
N MET A 542 11.53 10.39 5.57
CA MET A 542 12.06 11.76 5.67
C MET A 542 13.07 12.10 4.56
N ARG A 543 14.00 11.19 4.23
CA ARG A 543 14.92 11.36 3.10
C ARG A 543 14.21 11.37 1.76
N SER A 544 13.26 10.45 1.55
CA SER A 544 12.52 10.37 0.30
C SER A 544 11.72 11.64 0.01
N ILE A 545 11.30 12.39 1.04
CA ILE A 545 10.61 13.66 0.87
C ILE A 545 11.55 14.88 0.94
N GLY A 546 12.86 14.69 1.11
CA GLY A 546 13.83 15.80 1.21
C GLY A 546 13.86 16.56 2.54
N ILE A 547 13.09 16.15 3.56
CA ILE A 547 13.02 16.82 4.87
C ILE A 547 13.99 16.12 5.84
N ARG A 548 15.07 16.80 6.21
CA ARG A 548 16.17 16.18 7.00
C ARG A 548 16.00 16.22 8.51
N SER A 549 15.11 17.07 9.01
CA SER A 549 14.88 17.28 10.45
C SER A 549 13.41 17.64 10.70
N ALA A 550 12.84 17.12 11.78
CA ALA A 550 11.47 17.41 12.17
C ALA A 550 11.27 17.37 13.69
N PRO A 551 10.30 18.14 14.24
CA PRO A 551 9.86 17.98 15.61
C PRO A 551 9.10 16.66 15.80
N LEU A 552 9.34 16.01 16.94
CA LEU A 552 8.75 14.75 17.36
C LEU A 552 8.11 14.91 18.75
N TRP A 553 6.87 14.43 18.89
CA TRP A 553 6.15 14.30 20.15
C TRP A 553 5.78 12.84 20.41
N TRP A 554 5.56 12.49 21.68
CA TRP A 554 5.03 11.18 22.07
C TRP A 554 3.55 11.31 22.40
N VAL A 555 2.69 10.70 21.59
CA VAL A 555 1.23 10.71 21.77
C VAL A 555 0.73 9.29 21.80
N ASP A 556 0.18 8.91 22.95
CA ASP A 556 -0.32 7.55 23.17
C ASP A 556 0.65 6.43 22.74
N GLY A 557 1.93 6.56 23.09
CA GLY A 557 2.99 5.60 22.74
C GLY A 557 3.49 5.66 21.29
N HIS A 558 2.85 6.47 20.43
CA HIS A 558 3.30 6.72 19.06
C HIS A 558 4.22 7.95 19.00
N ALA A 559 5.18 7.90 18.09
CA ALA A 559 5.96 9.06 17.67
C ALA A 559 5.13 9.85 16.64
N VAL A 560 4.84 11.10 16.96
CA VAL A 560 4.13 12.05 16.09
C VAL A 560 5.13 13.05 15.54
N LEU A 561 5.25 13.16 14.22
CA LEU A 561 6.16 14.09 13.57
C LEU A 561 5.40 15.04 12.64
N LEU A 562 5.77 16.31 12.66
CA LEU A 562 5.30 17.32 11.71
C LEU A 562 6.42 17.67 10.73
N LEU A 563 6.41 17.04 9.57
CA LEU A 563 7.37 17.28 8.49
C LEU A 563 6.89 18.49 7.69
N ARG A 564 7.56 19.63 7.82
CA ARG A 564 7.21 20.86 7.10
C ARG A 564 8.38 21.35 6.25
N GLY A 565 8.11 21.73 5.01
CA GLY A 565 9.12 22.32 4.14
C GLY A 565 8.84 22.10 2.66
N GLN A 566 9.80 22.54 1.83
CA GLN A 566 9.80 22.20 0.42
C GLN A 566 10.39 20.79 0.27
N PRO A 567 9.63 19.83 -0.30
CA PRO A 567 10.13 18.51 -0.56
C PRO A 567 11.19 18.51 -1.67
N ASP A 568 11.89 17.39 -1.82
CA ASP A 568 12.84 17.22 -2.92
C ASP A 568 12.10 17.34 -4.27
N PRO A 569 12.62 18.15 -5.24
CA PRO A 569 12.00 18.34 -6.54
C PRO A 569 11.74 17.05 -7.34
N GLU A 570 12.43 15.95 -7.01
CA GLU A 570 12.18 14.64 -7.61
C GLU A 570 10.77 14.07 -7.27
N PHE A 571 10.12 14.57 -6.21
CA PHE A 571 8.84 14.07 -5.71
C PHE A 571 7.71 15.12 -5.73
N SER A 572 8.01 16.37 -5.39
CA SER A 572 7.08 17.51 -5.48
C SER A 572 7.86 18.81 -5.43
N ASP A 573 7.44 19.82 -6.18
CA ASP A 573 8.03 21.15 -6.18
C ASP A 573 7.38 22.11 -5.16
N ARG A 574 6.23 21.70 -4.58
CA ARG A 574 5.39 22.54 -3.71
C ARG A 574 5.68 22.34 -2.23
N PRO A 575 5.85 23.44 -1.45
CA PRO A 575 5.91 23.38 0.00
C PRO A 575 4.70 22.69 0.62
N GLN A 576 4.97 21.79 1.57
CA GLN A 576 3.93 20.97 2.20
C GLN A 576 4.16 20.78 3.70
N ALA A 577 3.09 20.36 4.38
CA ALA A 577 3.05 19.98 5.78
C ALA A 577 2.49 18.56 5.89
N ILE A 578 3.34 17.61 6.26
CA ILE A 578 2.98 16.20 6.42
C ILE A 578 2.99 15.87 7.91
N LEU A 579 1.90 15.27 8.38
CA LEU A 579 1.85 14.63 9.69
C LEU A 579 2.18 13.16 9.53
N LEU A 580 3.03 12.65 10.42
CA LEU A 580 3.44 11.26 10.46
C LEU A 580 3.19 10.70 11.86
N LEU A 581 2.49 9.56 11.94
CA LEU A 581 2.35 8.73 13.13
C LEU A 581 3.18 7.46 12.96
N ALA A 582 4.03 7.16 13.94
CA ALA A 582 4.88 5.98 13.90
C ALA A 582 4.87 5.23 15.23
N LYS A 583 4.95 3.90 15.18
CA LYS A 583 5.27 3.10 16.36
C LYS A 583 6.68 3.47 16.87
N ALA A 584 6.91 3.34 18.17
CA ALA A 584 8.14 3.81 18.81
C ALA A 584 9.43 3.16 18.26
N ASP A 585 9.36 1.94 17.73
CA ASP A 585 10.49 1.26 17.10
C ASP A 585 10.80 1.77 15.68
N ALA A 586 9.85 2.40 14.99
CA ALA A 586 10.05 2.93 13.64
C ALA A 586 10.87 4.24 13.58
N VAL A 587 11.15 4.86 14.73
CA VAL A 587 11.99 6.07 14.84
C VAL A 587 13.40 5.79 15.35
N PHE A 588 13.76 4.52 15.61
CA PHE A 588 15.04 4.16 16.20
C PHE A 588 15.72 2.96 15.58
N GLU A 589 17.03 3.02 15.54
CA GLU A 589 17.86 2.02 14.91
C GLU A 589 18.58 1.17 15.95
N LEU A 590 18.09 -0.05 16.21
CA LEU A 590 18.57 -0.91 17.31
C LEU A 590 20.10 -1.07 17.35
N LEU A 591 20.76 -1.30 16.22
CA LEU A 591 22.21 -1.56 16.17
C LEU A 591 23.00 -0.54 15.35
N HIS A 592 22.40 0.64 15.09
CA HIS A 592 22.94 1.64 14.17
C HIS A 592 23.21 1.05 12.77
N ASP A 593 24.06 1.68 11.94
CA ASP A 593 24.45 1.22 10.59
C ASP A 593 25.09 -0.19 10.52
N LEU A 594 25.10 -0.95 11.63
CA LEU A 594 25.53 -2.34 11.64
C LEU A 594 24.48 -3.20 10.93
N ASP A 595 24.76 -3.52 9.67
CA ASP A 595 23.94 -4.47 8.92
C ASP A 595 24.02 -5.89 9.51
N ALA A 596 23.15 -6.77 9.03
CA ALA A 596 23.06 -8.14 9.52
C ALA A 596 24.36 -8.94 9.32
N TRP A 597 25.14 -8.66 8.27
CA TRP A 597 26.38 -9.38 7.96
C TRP A 597 27.52 -8.92 8.87
N GLY A 598 27.64 -7.62 9.07
CA GLY A 598 28.55 -7.03 10.04
C GLY A 598 28.22 -7.54 11.45
N LEU A 599 26.94 -7.62 11.83
CA LEU A 599 26.52 -8.20 13.09
C LEU A 599 26.95 -9.67 13.21
N ARG A 600 26.66 -10.48 12.18
CA ARG A 600 27.04 -11.91 12.12
C ARG A 600 28.53 -12.11 12.35
N ARG A 601 29.35 -11.37 11.60
CA ARG A 601 30.81 -11.40 11.70
C ARG A 601 31.30 -11.03 13.10
N ARG A 602 30.77 -9.97 13.70
CA ARG A 602 31.14 -9.53 15.05
C ARG A 602 30.78 -10.58 16.09
N LEU A 603 29.57 -11.15 16.04
CA LEU A 603 29.14 -12.21 16.96
C LEU A 603 30.02 -13.46 16.87
N ARG A 604 30.46 -13.84 15.66
CA ARG A 604 31.39 -14.96 15.46
C ARG A 604 32.76 -14.70 16.10
N ILE A 605 33.31 -13.50 15.95
CA ILE A 605 34.59 -13.12 16.61
C ILE A 605 34.43 -13.20 18.13
N LEU A 606 33.31 -12.70 18.66
CA LEU A 606 33.03 -12.75 20.09
C LEU A 606 32.91 -14.20 20.57
N ASP A 607 32.28 -15.09 19.83
CA ASP A 607 32.19 -16.52 20.18
C ASP A 607 33.57 -17.20 20.24
N VAL A 608 34.44 -16.94 19.25
CA VAL A 608 35.82 -17.45 19.24
C VAL A 608 36.60 -16.93 20.44
N LEU A 609 36.54 -15.62 20.70
CA LEU A 609 37.20 -15.01 21.86
C LEU A 609 36.72 -15.61 23.16
N ALA A 610 35.41 -15.75 23.28
CA ALA A 610 34.78 -16.19 24.51
C ALA A 610 34.99 -17.70 24.75
N THR A 611 35.19 -18.49 23.70
CA THR A 611 35.65 -19.89 23.81
C THR A 611 37.11 -19.95 24.30
N ARG A 612 38.00 -19.11 23.74
CA ARG A 612 39.44 -19.09 24.11
C ARG A 612 39.70 -18.61 25.54
N THR A 613 38.80 -17.81 26.07
CA THR A 613 38.92 -17.19 27.41
C THR A 613 38.08 -17.89 28.48
N SER A 614 37.28 -18.89 28.11
CA SER A 614 36.43 -19.64 29.03
C SER A 614 37.24 -20.56 29.95
N ASP A 615 36.83 -20.67 31.21
CA ASP A 615 37.32 -21.67 32.16
C ASP A 615 36.82 -23.08 31.83
N GLU A 616 35.68 -23.19 31.14
CA GLU A 616 35.02 -24.44 30.76
C GLU A 616 34.60 -24.38 29.28
N PRO A 617 35.55 -24.39 28.32
CA PRO A 617 35.26 -24.20 26.90
C PRO A 617 34.28 -25.25 26.35
N ASP A 618 34.35 -26.50 26.86
CA ASP A 618 33.50 -27.61 26.42
C ASP A 618 32.02 -27.48 26.86
N ARG A 619 31.72 -26.59 27.82
CA ARG A 619 30.35 -26.34 28.29
C ARG A 619 29.69 -25.14 27.63
N ARG A 620 30.42 -24.40 26.81
CA ARG A 620 29.89 -23.25 26.09
C ARG A 620 29.13 -23.73 24.84
N PRO A 621 27.91 -23.26 24.59
CA PRO A 621 27.23 -23.54 23.33
C PRO A 621 28.03 -22.95 22.17
N ALA A 622 28.60 -23.81 21.33
CA ALA A 622 29.20 -23.38 20.08
C ALA A 622 28.12 -22.87 19.13
N ILE A 623 28.48 -21.91 18.27
CA ILE A 623 27.60 -21.51 17.17
C ILE A 623 27.27 -22.72 16.29
N ARG A 624 25.99 -22.89 15.97
CA ARG A 624 25.47 -24.03 15.20
C ARG A 624 24.48 -23.60 14.14
N SER A 625 24.28 -24.46 13.14
CA SER A 625 23.23 -24.32 12.13
C SER A 625 21.95 -24.99 12.61
N VAL A 626 20.83 -24.30 12.50
CA VAL A 626 19.50 -24.75 12.95
C VAL A 626 18.51 -24.65 11.77
N PRO A 627 17.79 -25.72 11.44
CA PRO A 627 16.74 -25.66 10.41
C PRO A 627 15.58 -24.77 10.88
N TRP A 628 14.99 -24.05 9.94
CA TRP A 628 13.88 -23.11 10.17
C TRP A 628 12.92 -23.13 8.99
N ASP A 629 11.71 -22.60 9.19
CA ASP A 629 10.62 -22.67 8.21
C ASP A 629 10.54 -21.38 7.38
N GLY A 630 11.70 -20.87 6.96
CA GLY A 630 11.81 -19.66 6.15
C GLY A 630 11.64 -19.89 4.65
N PRO A 631 11.61 -18.82 3.85
CA PRO A 631 11.54 -18.91 2.39
C PRO A 631 12.78 -19.60 1.82
N ALA A 632 12.60 -20.31 0.71
CA ALA A 632 13.70 -20.88 -0.05
C ALA A 632 14.51 -19.78 -0.78
N LEU A 633 15.74 -20.12 -1.17
CA LEU A 633 16.56 -19.27 -2.04
C LEU A 633 15.80 -18.96 -3.34
N ALA A 634 15.97 -17.74 -3.87
CA ALA A 634 15.27 -17.31 -5.08
C ALA A 634 15.57 -18.26 -6.25
N GLY A 635 14.52 -18.82 -6.86
CA GLY A 635 14.66 -19.80 -7.94
C GLY A 635 15.10 -21.20 -7.48
N SER A 636 14.98 -21.54 -6.20
CA SER A 636 15.29 -22.86 -5.63
C SER A 636 14.20 -23.31 -4.65
N THR A 637 14.17 -24.61 -4.34
CA THR A 637 13.38 -25.18 -3.23
C THR A 637 14.15 -25.30 -1.92
N LEU A 638 15.43 -24.91 -1.91
CA LEU A 638 16.31 -25.08 -0.76
C LEU A 638 16.15 -23.94 0.26
N VAL A 639 15.89 -24.29 1.52
CA VAL A 639 15.84 -23.36 2.67
C VAL A 639 17.11 -23.54 3.51
N PRO A 640 18.11 -22.65 3.39
CA PRO A 640 19.29 -22.71 4.24
C PRO A 640 18.95 -22.57 5.72
N ALA A 641 19.64 -23.33 6.55
CA ALA A 641 19.57 -23.22 8.00
C ALA A 641 19.91 -21.80 8.49
N ALA A 642 19.35 -21.41 9.63
CA ALA A 642 19.78 -20.22 10.35
C ALA A 642 21.00 -20.55 11.21
N THR A 643 21.93 -19.61 11.36
CA THR A 643 22.95 -19.71 12.41
C THR A 643 22.41 -19.24 13.72
N GLN A 644 22.90 -19.88 14.76
CA GLN A 644 22.51 -19.60 16.11
C GLN A 644 23.73 -19.47 17.01
N GLY A 645 23.68 -18.56 17.97
CA GLY A 645 24.61 -18.55 19.10
C GLY A 645 24.08 -17.81 20.33
N VAL A 646 24.93 -17.73 21.35
CA VAL A 646 24.63 -17.09 22.62
C VAL A 646 25.74 -16.11 23.00
N LEU A 647 25.37 -14.89 23.37
CA LEU A 647 26.28 -13.83 23.80
C LEU A 647 25.94 -13.38 25.22
N ARG A 648 26.92 -13.44 26.14
CA ARG A 648 26.79 -12.80 27.46
C ARG A 648 27.12 -11.31 27.33
N THR A 649 26.31 -10.45 27.95
CA THR A 649 26.53 -9.00 28.01
C THR A 649 26.22 -8.48 29.42
N GLY A 650 27.10 -8.78 30.37
CA GLY A 650 26.94 -8.44 31.78
C GLY A 650 25.82 -9.24 32.46
N SER A 651 24.73 -8.54 32.86
CA SER A 651 23.54 -9.10 33.52
C SER A 651 22.55 -9.78 32.56
N HIS A 652 22.89 -9.85 31.28
CA HIS A 652 22.03 -10.39 30.24
C HIS A 652 22.74 -11.44 29.41
N THR A 653 21.97 -12.39 28.93
CA THR A 653 22.35 -13.36 27.93
C THR A 653 21.46 -13.13 26.71
N TRP A 654 22.08 -13.02 25.54
CA TRP A 654 21.41 -12.84 24.26
C TRP A 654 21.47 -14.13 23.47
N ALA A 655 20.33 -14.75 23.20
CA ALA A 655 20.25 -15.69 22.09
C ALA A 655 20.04 -14.91 20.81
N TRP A 656 20.77 -15.28 19.77
CA TRP A 656 20.64 -14.68 18.46
C TRP A 656 20.53 -15.77 17.41
N HIS A 657 19.70 -15.49 16.40
CA HIS A 657 19.54 -16.29 15.21
C HIS A 657 19.69 -15.38 14.00
N LEU A 658 20.50 -15.79 13.04
CA LEU A 658 20.77 -15.04 11.82
C LEU A 658 20.54 -15.95 10.62
N THR A 659 19.73 -15.48 9.68
CA THR A 659 19.38 -16.26 8.49
C THR A 659 20.16 -15.79 7.27
N HIS A 660 20.00 -16.49 6.16
CA HIS A 660 20.43 -16.02 4.85
C HIS A 660 19.45 -14.95 4.32
N ARG A 661 19.84 -14.24 3.25
CA ARG A 661 19.03 -13.21 2.58
C ARG A 661 18.33 -13.83 1.37
N THR A 662 17.00 -13.77 1.35
CA THR A 662 16.17 -14.14 0.18
C THR A 662 15.42 -12.92 -0.35
N THR A 663 14.70 -12.20 0.51
CA THR A 663 13.99 -10.94 0.20
C THR A 663 14.49 -9.76 1.05
N GLY A 664 15.45 -10.03 1.93
CA GLY A 664 16.05 -9.10 2.89
C GLY A 664 16.77 -9.90 3.99
N PRO A 665 17.75 -9.33 4.70
CA PRO A 665 18.32 -10.04 5.85
C PRO A 665 17.25 -10.24 6.94
N ARG A 666 17.24 -11.40 7.59
CA ARG A 666 16.42 -11.64 8.79
C ARG A 666 17.30 -12.02 9.97
N ALA A 667 16.86 -11.61 11.15
CA ALA A 667 17.54 -11.87 12.40
C ALA A 667 16.49 -11.96 13.51
N LEU A 668 16.76 -12.75 14.54
CA LEU A 668 16.00 -12.77 15.79
C LEU A 668 16.99 -12.63 16.94
N LEU A 669 16.74 -11.68 17.83
CA LEU A 669 17.53 -11.41 19.03
C LEU A 669 16.60 -11.49 20.24
N MET A 670 16.97 -12.29 21.23
CA MET A 670 16.22 -12.44 22.46
C MET A 670 17.13 -12.27 23.67
N ALA A 671 16.77 -11.37 24.57
CA ALA A 671 17.50 -11.13 25.81
C ALA A 671 16.87 -11.84 26.99
N PHE A 672 17.69 -12.48 27.81
CA PHE A 672 17.31 -13.12 29.06
C PHE A 672 18.18 -12.58 30.20
N PRO A 673 17.68 -12.54 31.44
CA PRO A 673 18.53 -12.27 32.58
C PRO A 673 19.47 -13.46 32.84
N THR A 674 20.72 -13.19 33.21
CA THR A 674 21.68 -14.27 33.52
C THR A 674 21.19 -15.09 34.73
N GLY A 675 21.02 -16.40 34.54
CA GLY A 675 20.71 -17.35 35.63
C GLY A 675 19.23 -17.70 35.84
N SER A 676 18.28 -17.14 35.06
CA SER A 676 16.89 -17.62 35.03
C SER A 676 16.64 -18.44 33.75
N ALA A 677 16.07 -19.63 33.87
CA ALA A 677 15.90 -20.54 32.73
C ALA A 677 14.48 -20.52 32.14
N ASP A 678 13.41 -20.31 32.91
CA ASP A 678 12.03 -20.37 32.39
C ASP A 678 11.18 -19.30 33.06
N ALA A 679 10.12 -18.85 32.37
CA ALA A 679 9.14 -17.95 32.96
C ALA A 679 8.36 -18.68 34.07
N GLU A 680 8.12 -18.00 35.18
CA GLU A 680 7.19 -18.48 36.20
C GLU A 680 5.79 -18.68 35.58
N PRO A 681 4.99 -19.66 36.05
CA PRO A 681 3.66 -19.95 35.50
C PRO A 681 2.77 -18.70 35.41
N ASP A 682 2.83 -17.85 36.42
CA ASP A 682 2.01 -16.63 36.53
C ASP A 682 2.45 -15.53 35.53
N ALA A 683 3.62 -15.68 34.91
CA ALA A 683 4.17 -14.76 33.92
C ALA A 683 4.10 -15.32 32.48
N PHE A 684 3.54 -16.52 32.29
CA PHE A 684 3.53 -17.24 31.02
C PHE A 684 2.88 -16.41 29.90
N ASP A 685 1.65 -15.92 30.12
CA ASP A 685 0.88 -15.15 29.14
C ASP A 685 1.62 -13.88 28.69
N SER A 686 2.31 -13.23 29.63
CA SER A 686 3.08 -12.01 29.37
C SER A 686 4.27 -12.26 28.45
N HIS A 687 4.94 -13.41 28.58
CA HIS A 687 6.03 -13.79 27.68
C HIS A 687 5.52 -14.34 26.35
N ALA A 688 4.36 -15.01 26.34
CA ALA A 688 3.70 -15.48 25.13
C ALA A 688 3.31 -14.31 24.23
N ALA A 689 2.78 -13.23 24.83
CA ALA A 689 2.46 -12.00 24.13
C ALA A 689 3.68 -11.33 23.46
N LEU A 690 4.90 -11.44 24.04
CA LEU A 690 6.12 -10.93 23.41
C LEU A 690 6.51 -11.72 22.15
N LEU A 691 6.25 -13.03 22.12
CA LEU A 691 6.56 -13.89 20.98
C LEU A 691 5.48 -13.89 19.89
N ALA A 692 4.24 -13.54 20.25
CA ALA A 692 3.09 -13.62 19.34
C ALA A 692 3.26 -12.79 18.07
N SER A 693 3.86 -11.60 18.17
CA SER A 693 4.09 -10.70 17.03
C SER A 693 5.36 -11.01 16.22
N VAL A 694 6.17 -12.00 16.63
CA VAL A 694 7.33 -12.41 15.84
C VAL A 694 6.83 -13.19 14.62
N PRO A 695 7.31 -12.90 13.39
CA PRO A 695 6.93 -13.62 12.18
C PRO A 695 7.03 -15.14 12.38
N ALA A 696 6.07 -15.90 11.84
CA ALA A 696 5.92 -17.32 12.12
C ALA A 696 7.20 -18.12 11.78
N GLU A 697 7.84 -17.78 10.68
CA GLU A 697 9.10 -18.36 10.22
C GLU A 697 10.26 -18.12 11.21
N LEU A 698 10.35 -16.93 11.81
CA LEU A 698 11.36 -16.62 12.83
C LEU A 698 10.99 -17.21 14.19
N ARG A 699 9.70 -17.28 14.52
CA ARG A 699 9.22 -17.94 15.74
C ARG A 699 9.55 -19.42 15.75
N SER A 700 9.62 -20.05 14.57
CA SER A 700 9.97 -21.47 14.43
C SER A 700 11.42 -21.81 14.86
N LEU A 701 12.30 -20.81 14.94
CA LEU A 701 13.66 -20.92 15.47
C LEU A 701 13.74 -21.14 16.99
N VAL A 702 12.67 -20.84 17.72
CA VAL A 702 12.65 -20.86 19.19
C VAL A 702 11.65 -21.86 19.77
N VAL A 703 10.94 -22.60 18.90
CA VAL A 703 9.92 -23.59 19.26
C VAL A 703 10.47 -25.00 19.07
N ASP A 704 10.62 -25.75 20.16
CA ASP A 704 11.12 -27.13 20.16
C ASP A 704 12.55 -27.31 19.57
N ARG A 705 13.35 -26.23 19.47
CA ARG A 705 14.65 -26.17 18.76
C ARG A 705 15.93 -26.12 19.64
N ASP A 706 15.93 -26.73 20.83
CA ASP A 706 17.17 -26.91 21.60
C ASP A 706 17.11 -28.15 22.51
N ALA A 707 17.59 -29.28 21.97
CA ALA A 707 17.64 -30.55 22.70
C ALA A 707 18.70 -30.54 23.82
N ASP A 708 19.71 -29.67 23.71
CA ASP A 708 20.91 -29.66 24.57
C ASP A 708 20.78 -28.72 25.78
N GLY A 709 19.73 -27.88 25.84
CA GLY A 709 19.38 -27.06 27.01
C GLY A 709 20.33 -25.89 27.27
N HIS A 710 20.88 -25.29 26.22
CA HIS A 710 21.86 -24.21 26.29
C HIS A 710 21.25 -22.84 26.54
N TYR A 711 19.98 -22.65 26.17
CA TYR A 711 19.21 -21.46 26.50
C TYR A 711 17.70 -21.78 26.54
N PRO A 712 16.89 -20.90 27.15
CA PRO A 712 15.45 -21.09 27.26
C PRO A 712 14.73 -21.10 25.90
N ILE A 713 13.87 -22.10 25.66
CA ILE A 713 13.06 -22.24 24.42
C ILE A 713 11.58 -22.49 24.73
N VAL A 714 10.71 -22.23 23.76
CA VAL A 714 9.31 -22.65 23.82
C VAL A 714 9.27 -24.17 23.64
N ARG A 715 8.63 -24.90 24.56
CA ARG A 715 8.49 -26.36 24.47
C ARG A 715 7.04 -26.78 24.44
N ARG A 716 6.66 -27.61 23.47
CA ARG A 716 5.33 -28.21 23.33
C ARG A 716 5.30 -29.66 23.83
N PRO A 717 4.11 -30.24 24.07
CA PRO A 717 3.94 -31.68 24.28
C PRO A 717 4.56 -32.52 23.14
N ALA A 718 4.93 -33.76 23.44
CA ALA A 718 5.31 -34.70 22.37
C ALA A 718 4.07 -35.12 21.56
N GLY A 719 4.13 -35.02 20.24
CA GLY A 719 3.07 -35.48 19.33
C GLY A 719 2.03 -34.43 18.92
N THR A 720 2.20 -33.17 19.32
CA THR A 720 1.37 -32.05 18.85
C THR A 720 1.59 -31.77 17.37
N ALA A 721 0.52 -31.37 16.67
CA ALA A 721 0.57 -31.09 15.24
C ALA A 721 1.54 -29.93 14.96
N ARG A 722 2.24 -29.99 13.83
CA ARG A 722 3.12 -28.89 13.41
C ARG A 722 2.37 -27.77 12.69
N ASP A 723 1.10 -27.99 12.38
CA ASP A 723 0.26 -27.08 11.63
C ASP A 723 -0.57 -26.23 12.61
N GLY A 724 -0.24 -24.94 12.74
CA GLY A 724 -0.91 -23.98 13.64
C GLY A 724 0.06 -23.10 14.45
N ASP A 725 -0.46 -22.10 15.18
CA ASP A 725 0.36 -21.29 16.10
C ASP A 725 0.88 -22.18 17.25
N PRO A 726 2.21 -22.26 17.48
CA PRO A 726 2.76 -23.13 18.52
C PRO A 726 2.59 -22.61 19.95
N LEU A 727 2.24 -21.33 20.15
CA LEU A 727 2.20 -20.71 21.48
C LEU A 727 1.06 -21.22 22.38
N PRO A 728 -0.19 -21.42 21.91
CA PRO A 728 -1.29 -21.96 22.73
C PRO A 728 -1.01 -23.36 23.29
N GLU A 729 -0.18 -24.15 22.59
CA GLU A 729 0.16 -25.52 22.98
C GLU A 729 1.44 -25.60 23.84
N ALA A 730 2.12 -24.47 24.08
CA ALA A 730 3.38 -24.46 24.81
C ALA A 730 3.19 -24.81 26.30
N ARG A 731 4.07 -25.66 26.84
CA ARG A 731 4.14 -26.03 28.25
C ARG A 731 5.10 -25.15 29.04
N THR A 732 6.18 -24.71 28.40
CA THR A 732 7.17 -23.79 28.96
C THR A 732 7.49 -22.72 27.95
N ILE A 733 7.76 -21.53 28.45
CA ILE A 733 8.12 -20.36 27.66
C ILE A 733 9.33 -19.66 28.29
N PRO A 734 10.29 -19.17 27.49
CA PRO A 734 11.42 -18.43 28.00
C PRO A 734 11.02 -17.15 28.75
N ALA A 735 11.74 -16.85 29.84
CA ALA A 735 11.66 -15.57 30.56
C ALA A 735 12.38 -14.44 29.79
N VAL A 736 11.85 -14.06 28.64
CA VAL A 736 12.44 -13.04 27.75
C VAL A 736 12.19 -11.61 28.27
N GLN A 737 13.25 -10.81 28.36
CA GLN A 737 13.16 -9.39 28.70
C GLN A 737 12.94 -8.48 27.49
N SER A 738 13.52 -8.83 26.35
CA SER A 738 13.32 -8.11 25.09
C SER A 738 13.47 -9.03 23.88
N ILE A 739 12.66 -8.77 22.85
CA ILE A 739 12.68 -9.47 21.58
C ILE A 739 12.77 -8.43 20.47
N HIS A 740 13.73 -8.66 19.58
CA HIS A 740 13.93 -7.84 18.39
C HIS A 740 14.15 -8.74 17.19
N TRP A 741 13.57 -8.39 16.05
CA TRP A 741 13.85 -9.08 14.80
C TRP A 741 14.17 -8.07 13.70
N LEU A 742 14.91 -8.52 12.71
CA LEU A 742 15.20 -7.74 11.51
C LEU A 742 14.21 -8.15 10.44
N ASP A 743 13.42 -7.19 9.96
CA ASP A 743 12.57 -7.35 8.79
C ASP A 743 13.01 -6.36 7.72
N GLY A 744 13.39 -6.89 6.55
CA GLY A 744 14.07 -6.13 5.51
C GLY A 744 15.38 -5.53 6.03
N MET A 745 15.45 -4.21 6.10
CA MET A 745 16.61 -3.47 6.63
C MET A 745 16.35 -2.87 8.02
N GLU A 746 15.22 -3.22 8.64
CA GLU A 746 14.66 -2.47 9.77
C GLU A 746 14.50 -3.37 11.00
N TRP A 747 15.04 -2.91 12.13
CA TRP A 747 14.88 -3.60 13.39
C TRP A 747 13.51 -3.32 13.99
N ARG A 748 12.78 -4.38 14.31
CA ARG A 748 11.44 -4.36 14.89
C ARG A 748 11.49 -4.83 16.33
N THR A 749 10.47 -4.48 17.11
CA THR A 749 10.27 -5.01 18.47
C THR A 749 8.86 -5.55 18.65
N SER A 750 8.68 -6.42 19.64
CA SER A 750 7.39 -7.07 19.86
C SER A 750 6.28 -6.07 20.15
N GLU A 751 5.11 -6.30 19.59
CA GLU A 751 3.90 -5.51 19.81
C GLU A 751 3.56 -5.39 21.31
N ALA A 752 3.74 -6.47 22.09
CA ALA A 752 3.55 -6.44 23.53
C ALA A 752 4.56 -5.53 24.26
N ALA A 753 5.81 -5.43 23.80
CA ALA A 753 6.77 -4.47 24.35
C ALA A 753 6.38 -3.02 24.04
N LEU A 754 5.91 -2.76 22.82
CA LEU A 754 5.39 -1.44 22.44
C LEU A 754 4.18 -1.05 23.30
N ARG A 755 3.23 -1.98 23.53
CA ARG A 755 2.07 -1.75 24.40
C ARG A 755 2.47 -1.47 25.85
N ARG A 756 3.44 -2.22 26.41
CA ARG A 756 3.96 -1.92 27.76
C ARG A 756 4.59 -0.52 27.84
N ALA A 757 5.33 -0.11 26.81
CA ALA A 757 5.91 1.23 26.75
C ALA A 757 4.82 2.32 26.68
N ARG A 758 3.79 2.10 25.86
CA ARG A 758 2.59 2.95 25.79
C ARG A 758 1.88 3.07 27.15
N ASP A 759 1.57 1.96 27.79
CA ASP A 759 0.80 1.92 29.04
C ASP A 759 1.54 2.63 30.17
N ALA A 760 2.84 2.46 30.24
CA ALA A 760 3.67 3.19 31.19
C ALA A 760 3.74 4.70 30.89
N GLY A 761 3.78 5.08 29.61
CA GLY A 761 3.64 6.48 29.18
C GLY A 761 2.29 7.07 29.60
N ARG A 762 1.19 6.35 29.41
CA ARG A 762 -0.15 6.74 29.89
C ARG A 762 -0.20 6.91 31.40
N ALA A 763 0.36 5.96 32.15
CA ALA A 763 0.41 6.03 33.61
C ALA A 763 1.22 7.24 34.11
N ALA A 764 2.31 7.59 33.42
CA ALA A 764 3.10 8.78 33.71
C ALA A 764 2.33 10.07 33.42
N ALA A 765 1.65 10.15 32.28
CA ALA A 765 0.79 11.29 31.92
C ALA A 765 -0.37 11.48 32.92
N ALA A 766 -0.88 10.40 33.49
CA ALA A 766 -1.89 10.44 34.57
C ALA A 766 -1.32 10.82 35.96
N GLY A 767 0.00 10.99 36.10
CA GLY A 767 0.67 11.32 37.36
C GLY A 767 0.80 10.15 38.35
N ILE A 768 0.59 8.92 37.90
CA ILE A 768 0.59 7.69 38.74
C ILE A 768 1.85 6.84 38.47
N GLY A 769 2.61 7.15 37.42
CA GLY A 769 3.80 6.41 36.97
C GLY A 769 5.14 7.16 37.06
N ILE A 770 6.17 6.63 36.39
CA ILE A 770 7.51 7.22 36.33
C ILE A 770 7.45 8.51 35.49
N ALA A 771 7.76 9.65 36.09
CA ALA A 771 7.64 10.99 35.48
C ALA A 771 8.43 11.22 34.16
N THR A 772 9.27 10.26 33.76
CA THR A 772 10.13 10.32 32.55
C THR A 772 9.86 9.18 31.56
N ALA A 773 8.65 8.61 31.55
CA ALA A 773 8.28 7.48 30.69
C ALA A 773 8.16 7.88 29.21
N ASP A 774 9.29 8.20 28.60
CA ASP A 774 9.48 8.25 27.15
C ASP A 774 9.43 6.80 26.61
N PRO A 775 8.46 6.44 25.73
CA PRO A 775 8.32 5.09 25.20
C PRO A 775 9.62 4.53 24.63
N LEU A 776 10.40 5.41 23.99
CA LEU A 776 11.71 5.14 23.42
C LEU A 776 12.71 4.65 24.47
N ARG A 777 12.80 5.40 25.58
CA ARG A 777 13.70 5.07 26.69
C ARG A 777 13.30 3.78 27.38
N MET A 778 12.02 3.44 27.40
CA MET A 778 11.54 2.21 28.02
C MET A 778 11.91 0.97 27.22
N LEU A 779 11.81 1.02 25.89
CA LEU A 779 12.17 -0.10 25.02
C LEU A 779 13.67 -0.44 25.10
N TRP A 780 14.53 0.54 25.42
CA TRP A 780 15.99 0.38 25.42
C TRP A 780 16.64 0.78 26.74
N ALA A 781 15.89 0.64 27.82
CA ALA A 781 16.42 0.82 29.16
C ALA A 781 17.47 -0.27 29.47
N PRO A 782 18.40 -0.04 30.42
CA PRO A 782 19.39 -1.04 30.81
C PRO A 782 18.78 -2.41 31.18
N GLU A 783 17.53 -2.42 31.66
CA GLU A 783 16.78 -3.62 32.02
C GLU A 783 16.47 -4.50 30.80
N THR A 784 16.40 -3.94 29.59
CA THR A 784 16.13 -4.72 28.36
C THR A 784 17.39 -5.34 27.77
N GLY A 785 18.57 -5.00 28.30
CA GLY A 785 19.88 -5.47 27.84
C GLY A 785 20.38 -4.80 26.55
N VAL A 786 19.58 -3.93 25.91
CA VAL A 786 19.92 -3.34 24.59
C VAL A 786 21.15 -2.43 24.66
N PRO A 787 21.31 -1.54 25.66
CA PRO A 787 22.55 -0.77 25.82
C PRO A 787 23.79 -1.66 25.92
N GLN A 788 23.64 -2.80 26.60
CA GLN A 788 24.70 -3.77 26.81
C GLN A 788 25.06 -4.49 25.51
N LEU A 789 24.07 -4.92 24.72
CA LEU A 789 24.29 -5.50 23.40
C LEU A 789 25.04 -4.54 22.49
N ARG A 790 24.58 -3.28 22.39
CA ARG A 790 25.22 -2.24 21.56
C ARG A 790 26.68 -2.04 21.90
N TRP A 791 27.00 -1.99 23.18
CA TRP A 791 28.37 -1.86 23.64
C TRP A 791 29.21 -3.10 23.27
N ALA A 792 28.68 -4.30 23.52
CA ALA A 792 29.38 -5.56 23.26
C ALA A 792 29.75 -5.75 21.79
N VAL A 793 28.83 -5.40 20.87
CA VAL A 793 29.06 -5.48 19.43
C VAL A 793 29.67 -4.20 18.84
N ASN A 794 29.98 -3.19 19.65
CA ASN A 794 30.43 -1.86 19.23
C ASN A 794 29.56 -1.23 18.12
N ALA A 795 28.24 -1.24 18.28
CA ALA A 795 27.30 -0.70 17.31
C ALA A 795 27.66 0.76 16.93
N GLY A 796 27.83 1.05 15.63
CA GLY A 796 28.24 2.36 15.12
C GLY A 796 29.76 2.66 15.16
N GLY A 797 30.58 1.76 15.71
CA GLY A 797 32.05 1.90 15.77
C GLY A 797 32.81 0.83 14.98
N GLY A 798 34.12 1.04 14.83
CA GLY A 798 35.04 0.05 14.26
C GLY A 798 35.27 -1.14 15.19
N PHE A 799 35.34 -2.35 14.65
CA PHE A 799 35.46 -3.58 15.44
C PHE A 799 36.83 -4.24 15.23
N GLY A 800 37.84 -3.75 15.95
CA GLY A 800 39.24 -4.16 15.81
C GLY A 800 39.86 -4.73 17.09
N ALA A 801 41.08 -5.28 16.97
CA ALA A 801 41.77 -5.95 18.07
C ALA A 801 42.01 -5.04 19.29
N GLU A 802 42.38 -3.78 19.07
CA GLU A 802 42.55 -2.79 20.15
C GLU A 802 41.27 -2.56 20.96
N MET A 803 40.12 -2.62 20.30
CA MET A 803 38.81 -2.44 20.94
C MET A 803 38.43 -3.65 21.80
N LEU A 804 38.69 -4.86 21.28
CA LEU A 804 38.45 -6.12 21.99
C LEU A 804 39.39 -6.32 23.18
N ALA A 805 40.63 -5.81 23.08
CA ALA A 805 41.62 -5.84 24.16
C ALA A 805 41.42 -4.75 25.23
N ASN A 806 40.35 -3.94 25.13
CA ASN A 806 40.03 -2.93 26.13
C ASN A 806 39.55 -3.60 27.43
N GLY A 807 40.07 -3.15 28.58
CA GLY A 807 39.91 -3.77 29.91
C GLY A 807 38.49 -3.85 30.49
N GLY A 808 37.45 -3.58 29.70
CA GLY A 808 36.04 -3.79 30.07
C GLY A 808 35.43 -5.09 29.55
N TYR A 809 36.04 -5.76 28.56
CA TYR A 809 35.44 -6.94 27.90
C TYR A 809 35.35 -8.19 28.81
N GLU A 810 36.32 -8.38 29.72
CA GLU A 810 36.38 -9.49 30.69
C GLU A 810 35.23 -9.50 31.72
N GLY A 811 34.73 -8.33 32.13
CA GLY A 811 33.61 -8.28 33.05
C GLY A 811 32.28 -8.58 32.34
N PHE A 812 32.25 -8.39 31.03
CA PHE A 812 31.02 -8.09 30.31
C PHE A 812 30.66 -9.11 29.23
N VAL A 813 31.64 -9.58 28.44
CA VAL A 813 31.41 -10.47 27.28
C VAL A 813 32.12 -11.80 27.42
N VAL A 814 33.34 -11.77 27.92
CA VAL A 814 34.22 -12.95 28.08
C VAL A 814 34.58 -13.15 29.55
N ASP A 815 35.25 -14.24 29.93
CA ASP A 815 35.46 -14.57 31.35
C ASP A 815 36.85 -14.18 31.88
N ARG A 816 37.79 -13.83 30.97
CA ARG A 816 39.19 -13.49 31.28
C ARG A 816 39.66 -12.27 30.47
N PRO A 817 40.76 -11.59 30.87
CA PRO A 817 41.28 -10.44 30.13
C PRO A 817 41.70 -10.87 28.71
N VAL A 818 41.34 -10.06 27.72
CA VAL A 818 41.74 -10.25 26.32
C VAL A 818 42.95 -9.38 26.06
N ASP A 819 44.07 -9.96 25.67
CA ASP A 819 45.22 -9.21 25.16
C ASP A 819 45.12 -8.99 23.64
N LEU A 820 45.98 -8.10 23.13
CA LEU A 820 45.97 -7.71 21.72
C LEU A 820 46.25 -8.90 20.79
N GLU A 821 47.19 -9.77 21.16
CA GLU A 821 47.57 -10.95 20.36
C GLU A 821 46.40 -11.94 20.26
N MET A 822 45.68 -12.17 21.36
CA MET A 822 44.50 -13.03 21.40
C MET A 822 43.35 -12.44 20.57
N ALA A 823 43.15 -11.12 20.63
CA ALA A 823 42.18 -10.42 19.80
C ALA A 823 42.52 -10.49 18.31
N GLU A 824 43.78 -10.25 17.94
CA GLU A 824 44.27 -10.40 16.56
C GLU A 824 44.10 -11.84 16.07
N ALA A 825 44.45 -12.83 16.89
CA ALA A 825 44.32 -14.23 16.54
C ALA A 825 42.86 -14.70 16.43
N ALA A 826 41.92 -14.08 17.16
CA ALA A 826 40.49 -14.36 17.01
C ALA A 826 39.93 -13.76 15.72
N ILE A 827 40.29 -12.51 15.39
CA ILE A 827 39.93 -11.87 14.12
C ILE A 827 40.55 -12.64 12.94
N ALA A 828 41.81 -13.02 13.03
CA ALA A 828 42.54 -13.76 12.00
C ALA A 828 41.99 -15.18 11.80
N SER A 829 41.36 -15.77 12.81
CA SER A 829 40.75 -17.10 12.68
C SER A 829 39.61 -17.14 11.63
N LEU A 830 38.98 -16.00 11.36
CA LEU A 830 38.04 -15.86 10.24
C LEU A 830 38.73 -15.85 8.87
N GLY A 831 40.02 -15.48 8.80
CA GLY A 831 40.81 -15.57 7.57
C GLY A 831 41.04 -17.02 7.14
N GLU A 832 41.27 -17.94 8.08
CA GLU A 832 41.38 -19.39 7.79
C GLU A 832 40.05 -20.03 7.35
N VAL A 833 38.92 -19.34 7.57
CA VAL A 833 37.60 -19.73 7.08
C VAL A 833 37.52 -19.53 5.56
N HIS A 834 38.30 -18.64 4.93
CA HIS A 834 38.33 -18.52 3.46
C HIS A 834 38.77 -19.81 2.75
N GLU A 835 39.76 -20.52 3.31
CA GLU A 835 40.27 -21.76 2.73
C GLU A 835 39.33 -22.96 3.03
N ARG A 836 38.50 -22.86 4.08
CA ARG A 836 37.57 -23.91 4.54
C ARG A 836 36.14 -23.74 4.02
N ALA A 837 35.63 -22.52 3.90
CA ALA A 837 34.22 -22.20 3.63
C ALA A 837 33.68 -22.73 2.30
N LEU A 838 34.54 -23.08 1.35
CA LEU A 838 34.14 -23.60 0.04
C LEU A 838 34.16 -25.13 -0.06
N VAL A 839 34.64 -25.80 1.00
CA VAL A 839 34.38 -27.22 1.30
C VAL A 839 33.41 -27.35 2.50
N GLY A 840 33.08 -26.22 3.13
CA GLY A 840 32.21 -26.12 4.29
C GLY A 840 30.77 -25.76 3.95
N SER A 841 30.07 -25.13 4.90
CA SER A 841 28.65 -24.80 4.77
C SER A 841 28.44 -23.37 4.26
N LEU A 842 27.29 -23.09 3.63
CA LEU A 842 26.84 -21.74 3.27
C LEU A 842 26.99 -20.74 4.43
N ASP A 843 26.83 -21.20 5.67
CA ASP A 843 26.98 -20.37 6.85
C ASP A 843 28.39 -19.78 7.03
N GLU A 844 29.42 -20.54 6.67
CA GLU A 844 30.81 -20.08 6.72
C GLU A 844 31.11 -19.08 5.60
N VAL A 845 30.44 -19.21 4.45
CA VAL A 845 30.55 -18.26 3.34
C VAL A 845 29.89 -16.92 3.70
N LEU A 846 28.73 -16.95 4.36
CA LEU A 846 28.01 -15.75 4.80
C LEU A 846 28.83 -14.90 5.80
N ASP A 847 29.67 -15.53 6.62
CA ASP A 847 30.53 -14.83 7.60
C ASP A 847 31.67 -14.02 6.94
N LEU A 848 32.02 -14.35 5.69
CA LEU A 848 33.16 -13.77 4.98
C LEU A 848 32.79 -12.61 4.07
N ILE A 849 31.50 -12.44 3.74
CA ILE A 849 31.10 -11.56 2.64
C ILE A 849 31.43 -10.08 2.88
N ASP A 850 31.32 -9.61 4.12
CA ASP A 850 31.67 -8.23 4.49
C ASP A 850 33.20 -7.97 4.42
N GLY A 851 34.01 -9.03 4.48
CA GLY A 851 35.45 -8.97 4.26
C GLY A 851 35.87 -9.02 2.79
N LEU A 852 34.94 -9.30 1.87
CA LEU A 852 35.20 -9.57 0.47
C LEU A 852 34.74 -8.42 -0.43
N GLY A 853 35.64 -7.46 -0.65
CA GLY A 853 35.42 -6.37 -1.59
C GLY A 853 35.93 -6.71 -3.00
N GLY A 854 35.03 -6.72 -3.99
CA GLY A 854 35.38 -6.66 -5.42
C GLY A 854 34.92 -7.85 -6.27
N HIS A 855 34.53 -7.55 -7.51
CA HIS A 855 33.98 -8.52 -8.48
C HIS A 855 34.86 -9.77 -8.66
N ARG A 856 36.18 -9.62 -8.65
CA ARG A 856 37.11 -10.73 -8.82
C ARG A 856 37.08 -11.73 -7.67
N ALA A 857 36.95 -11.26 -6.42
CA ALA A 857 36.94 -12.13 -5.25
C ALA A 857 35.62 -12.92 -5.15
N LEU A 858 34.49 -12.26 -5.40
CA LEU A 858 33.18 -12.90 -5.47
C LEU A 858 33.10 -13.92 -6.61
N ARG A 859 33.71 -13.59 -7.76
CA ARG A 859 33.82 -14.53 -8.88
C ARG A 859 34.69 -15.75 -8.54
N SER A 860 35.79 -15.59 -7.81
CA SER A 860 36.61 -16.71 -7.32
C SER A 860 35.82 -17.61 -6.38
N LEU A 861 35.00 -17.03 -5.50
CA LEU A 861 34.10 -17.81 -4.65
C LEU A 861 33.08 -18.61 -5.47
N LEU A 862 32.54 -18.04 -6.55
CA LEU A 862 31.57 -18.75 -7.41
C LEU A 862 32.19 -20.01 -8.04
N ASP A 863 33.42 -19.95 -8.56
CA ASP A 863 34.10 -21.14 -9.11
C ASP A 863 34.31 -22.21 -8.04
N LEU A 864 34.68 -21.78 -6.84
CA LEU A 864 34.92 -22.68 -5.72
C LEU A 864 33.62 -23.29 -5.19
N ALA A 865 32.51 -22.53 -5.20
CA ALA A 865 31.18 -23.01 -4.82
C ALA A 865 30.65 -24.05 -5.82
N VAL A 866 30.78 -23.77 -7.12
CA VAL A 866 30.42 -24.70 -8.20
C VAL A 866 31.27 -25.99 -8.14
N GLY A 867 32.52 -25.88 -7.69
CA GLY A 867 33.42 -27.01 -7.45
C GLY A 867 33.17 -27.78 -6.15
N ASN A 868 32.21 -27.38 -5.31
CA ASN A 868 32.00 -28.00 -4.00
C ASN A 868 31.57 -29.48 -4.16
N PRO A 869 32.21 -30.43 -3.44
CA PRO A 869 31.88 -31.84 -3.52
C PRO A 869 30.52 -32.21 -2.88
N ASP A 870 29.99 -31.40 -1.97
CA ASP A 870 28.64 -31.57 -1.44
C ASP A 870 27.62 -30.94 -2.42
N PRO A 871 26.71 -31.75 -3.02
CA PRO A 871 25.80 -31.26 -4.04
C PRO A 871 24.74 -30.29 -3.51
N ASP A 872 24.35 -30.40 -2.23
CA ASP A 872 23.37 -29.50 -1.62
C ASP A 872 24.03 -28.15 -1.31
N GLN A 873 25.25 -28.15 -0.78
CA GLN A 873 26.02 -26.92 -0.51
C GLN A 873 26.43 -26.21 -1.81
N ARG A 874 26.83 -26.96 -2.85
CA ARG A 874 27.13 -26.41 -4.17
C ARG A 874 25.97 -25.59 -4.71
N LEU A 875 24.78 -26.20 -4.74
CA LEU A 875 23.56 -25.55 -5.26
C LEU A 875 23.23 -24.31 -4.43
N ALA A 876 23.23 -24.43 -3.10
CA ALA A 876 22.91 -23.35 -2.17
C ALA A 876 23.82 -22.13 -2.32
N ILE A 877 25.14 -22.34 -2.28
CA ILE A 877 26.13 -21.26 -2.29
C ILE A 877 26.19 -20.61 -3.67
N ALA A 878 26.15 -21.39 -4.75
CA ALA A 878 26.28 -20.85 -6.09
C ALA A 878 25.05 -20.01 -6.50
N LEU A 879 23.82 -20.47 -6.22
CA LEU A 879 22.62 -19.68 -6.52
C LEU A 879 22.59 -18.37 -5.73
N TRP A 880 22.92 -18.42 -4.43
CA TRP A 880 23.00 -17.22 -3.60
C TRP A 880 24.04 -16.21 -4.11
N LEU A 881 25.22 -16.67 -4.57
CA LEU A 881 26.23 -15.78 -5.17
C LEU A 881 25.72 -15.13 -6.46
N LEU A 882 25.03 -15.87 -7.32
CA LEU A 882 24.51 -15.35 -8.60
C LEU A 882 23.41 -14.30 -8.39
N GLU A 883 22.54 -14.47 -7.40
CA GLU A 883 21.53 -13.49 -7.02
C GLU A 883 22.15 -12.13 -6.64
N ARG A 884 23.34 -12.13 -6.06
CA ARG A 884 24.08 -10.89 -5.72
C ARG A 884 24.67 -10.16 -6.93
N GLY A 885 24.35 -10.58 -8.16
CA GLY A 885 24.85 -9.97 -9.38
C GLY A 885 26.32 -10.29 -9.64
N VAL A 886 26.80 -11.45 -9.20
CA VAL A 886 28.15 -11.92 -9.56
C VAL A 886 28.17 -12.24 -11.06
N ASP A 887 28.98 -11.49 -11.80
CA ASP A 887 29.17 -11.68 -13.24
C ASP A 887 29.88 -13.01 -13.52
N ALA A 888 29.17 -13.97 -14.14
CA ALA A 888 29.71 -15.28 -14.48
C ALA A 888 30.42 -15.30 -15.85
N SER A 889 30.42 -14.19 -16.59
CA SER A 889 31.01 -14.08 -17.93
C SER A 889 32.54 -14.01 -17.91
N VAL A 890 33.13 -13.46 -16.85
CA VAL A 890 34.58 -13.29 -16.74
C VAL A 890 35.25 -14.61 -16.34
N PRO A 891 36.11 -15.20 -17.19
CA PRO A 891 36.87 -16.40 -16.83
C PRO A 891 38.04 -16.04 -15.92
N LEU A 892 38.13 -16.68 -14.75
CA LEU A 892 39.28 -16.55 -13.83
C LEU A 892 40.34 -17.63 -14.04
N SER A 893 39.99 -18.70 -14.75
CA SER A 893 40.83 -19.86 -15.04
C SER A 893 40.58 -20.31 -16.50
N PRO A 894 41.32 -21.29 -17.05
CA PRO A 894 41.01 -21.84 -18.37
C PRO A 894 39.68 -22.63 -18.41
N HIS A 895 38.95 -22.71 -17.29
CA HIS A 895 37.61 -23.29 -17.19
C HIS A 895 36.57 -22.18 -16.96
N THR A 896 35.45 -22.25 -17.69
CA THR A 896 34.25 -21.46 -17.37
C THR A 896 33.55 -22.04 -16.13
N PRO A 897 32.65 -21.31 -15.44
CA PRO A 897 31.86 -21.89 -14.36
C PRO A 897 31.15 -23.19 -14.77
N LEU A 898 30.63 -23.24 -16.00
CA LEU A 898 30.00 -24.44 -16.56
C LEU A 898 30.98 -25.59 -16.69
N ASN A 899 32.22 -25.35 -17.13
CA ASN A 899 33.24 -26.40 -17.14
C ASN A 899 33.59 -26.91 -15.74
N VAL A 900 33.61 -26.02 -14.73
CA VAL A 900 33.85 -26.43 -13.34
C VAL A 900 32.70 -27.30 -12.84
N LEU A 901 31.45 -26.93 -13.13
CA LEU A 901 30.26 -27.70 -12.78
C LEU A 901 30.25 -29.09 -13.44
N MET A 902 30.47 -29.14 -14.76
CA MET A 902 30.43 -30.39 -15.53
C MET A 902 31.56 -31.35 -15.16
N ALA A 903 32.69 -30.83 -14.66
CA ALA A 903 33.79 -31.63 -14.14
C ALA A 903 33.57 -32.12 -12.69
N ASN A 904 32.52 -31.66 -12.01
CA ASN A 904 32.28 -32.01 -10.61
C ASN A 904 31.93 -33.50 -10.45
N PRO A 905 32.63 -34.25 -9.58
CA PRO A 905 32.39 -35.68 -9.37
C PRO A 905 30.99 -36.00 -8.84
N THR A 906 30.34 -35.08 -8.13
CA THR A 906 29.02 -35.27 -7.49
C THR A 906 27.88 -34.54 -8.21
N LEU A 907 28.07 -34.22 -9.50
CA LEU A 907 27.03 -33.65 -10.37
C LEU A 907 25.79 -34.57 -10.43
N ARG A 908 24.59 -33.98 -10.31
CA ARG A 908 23.29 -34.67 -10.34
C ARG A 908 22.26 -33.91 -11.20
N SER A 909 21.12 -34.52 -11.48
CA SER A 909 20.04 -33.91 -12.29
C SER A 909 19.53 -32.58 -11.74
N GLU A 910 19.50 -32.44 -10.42
CA GLU A 910 19.04 -31.25 -9.69
C GLU A 910 19.95 -30.03 -9.88
N ASP A 911 21.17 -30.20 -10.45
CA ASP A 911 22.03 -29.08 -10.82
C ASP A 911 21.55 -28.34 -12.09
N ALA A 912 20.46 -28.78 -12.72
CA ALA A 912 19.87 -28.12 -13.91
C ALA A 912 19.49 -26.66 -13.67
N ASP A 913 18.93 -26.34 -12.50
CA ASP A 913 18.60 -24.96 -12.13
C ASP A 913 19.86 -24.09 -12.02
N LEU A 914 20.97 -24.67 -11.54
CA LEU A 914 22.26 -24.01 -11.47
C LEU A 914 22.86 -23.77 -12.87
N VAL A 915 22.71 -24.71 -13.81
CA VAL A 915 23.13 -24.53 -15.21
C VAL A 915 22.40 -23.33 -15.82
N ALA A 916 21.07 -23.28 -15.67
CA ALA A 916 20.26 -22.18 -16.20
C ALA A 916 20.62 -20.84 -15.53
N ALA A 917 20.85 -20.83 -14.22
CA ALA A 917 21.24 -19.62 -13.49
C ALA A 917 22.61 -19.09 -13.92
N LEU A 918 23.61 -19.96 -14.12
CA LEU A 918 24.94 -19.58 -14.60
C LEU A 918 24.86 -18.95 -16.00
N LEU A 919 24.07 -19.53 -16.90
CA LEU A 919 23.87 -19.02 -18.26
C LEU A 919 23.17 -17.65 -18.25
N ARG A 920 22.12 -17.48 -17.44
CA ARG A 920 21.46 -16.17 -17.25
C ARG A 920 22.41 -15.10 -16.68
N ALA A 921 23.37 -15.51 -15.84
CA ALA A 921 24.40 -14.63 -15.31
C ALA A 921 25.60 -14.40 -16.28
N GLY A 922 25.47 -14.83 -17.54
CA GLY A 922 26.44 -14.58 -18.60
C GLY A 922 27.58 -15.59 -18.71
N ALA A 923 27.50 -16.75 -18.05
CA ALA A 923 28.52 -17.79 -18.22
C ALA A 923 28.62 -18.24 -19.69
N VAL A 924 29.86 -18.35 -20.19
CA VAL A 924 30.11 -18.74 -21.59
C VAL A 924 29.67 -20.20 -21.82
N PRO A 925 28.67 -20.46 -22.69
CA PRO A 925 28.06 -21.77 -22.87
C PRO A 925 28.94 -22.77 -23.64
N GLY A 926 29.86 -22.27 -24.48
CA GLY A 926 30.75 -23.07 -25.33
C GLY A 926 32.18 -23.12 -24.81
N LEU A 927 33.16 -23.13 -25.73
CA LEU A 927 34.57 -23.10 -25.37
C LEU A 927 34.96 -21.76 -24.72
N GLY A 928 35.53 -21.83 -23.51
CA GLY A 928 36.17 -20.66 -22.91
C GLY A 928 37.35 -20.13 -23.76
N PRO A 929 37.70 -18.84 -23.64
CA PRO A 929 38.61 -18.13 -24.56
C PRO A 929 40.05 -18.66 -24.64
N ALA A 930 40.45 -19.59 -23.76
CA ALA A 930 41.80 -20.15 -23.69
C ALA A 930 41.89 -21.64 -24.12
N ARG A 931 40.80 -22.28 -24.60
CA ARG A 931 40.77 -23.71 -24.93
C ARG A 931 40.49 -23.98 -26.42
N SER A 932 41.18 -24.98 -26.96
CA SER A 932 41.11 -25.38 -28.38
C SER A 932 40.89 -26.89 -28.59
N THR A 933 40.48 -27.63 -27.55
CA THR A 933 40.22 -29.09 -27.64
C THR A 933 38.73 -29.40 -27.57
N VAL A 934 38.29 -30.48 -28.23
CA VAL A 934 36.89 -30.92 -28.24
C VAL A 934 36.41 -31.31 -26.82
N ASP A 935 37.26 -31.99 -26.05
CA ASP A 935 36.97 -32.39 -24.64
C ASP A 935 36.80 -31.19 -23.68
N ALA A 936 37.07 -29.97 -24.12
CA ALA A 936 36.88 -28.78 -23.32
C ALA A 936 35.44 -28.24 -23.34
N HIS A 937 34.60 -28.70 -24.27
CA HIS A 937 33.22 -28.22 -24.37
C HIS A 937 32.38 -28.74 -23.19
N PRO A 938 31.55 -27.90 -22.51
CA PRO A 938 30.78 -28.33 -21.33
C PRO A 938 29.88 -29.56 -21.59
N LEU A 939 29.14 -29.57 -22.71
CA LEU A 939 28.30 -30.72 -23.07
C LEU A 939 29.12 -31.98 -23.40
N VAL A 940 30.33 -31.86 -23.96
CA VAL A 940 31.22 -33.02 -24.21
C VAL A 940 31.80 -33.55 -22.88
N GLN A 941 32.05 -32.67 -21.91
CA GLN A 941 32.44 -33.09 -20.55
C GLN A 941 31.31 -33.83 -19.86
N LEU A 942 30.08 -33.30 -19.93
CA LEU A 942 28.88 -33.97 -19.42
C LEU A 942 28.71 -35.34 -20.08
N ALA A 943 28.86 -35.42 -21.41
CA ALA A 943 28.84 -36.64 -22.21
C ALA A 943 29.83 -37.72 -21.72
N ALA A 944 30.98 -37.32 -21.20
CA ALA A 944 32.02 -38.22 -20.70
C ALA A 944 31.86 -38.60 -19.20
N ARG A 945 30.79 -38.18 -18.52
CA ARG A 945 30.52 -38.56 -17.11
C ARG A 945 29.87 -39.94 -17.03
N ASP A 946 30.11 -40.70 -15.97
CA ASP A 946 29.31 -41.91 -15.68
C ASP A 946 28.03 -41.52 -14.94
N LEU A 947 27.09 -40.93 -15.68
CA LEU A 947 25.75 -40.54 -15.23
C LEU A 947 24.69 -41.24 -16.09
N ASP A 948 23.51 -41.43 -15.50
CA ASP A 948 22.34 -41.97 -16.18
C ASP A 948 21.85 -41.01 -17.27
N ASP A 949 21.33 -41.60 -18.36
CA ASP A 949 20.94 -40.84 -19.55
C ASP A 949 19.83 -39.82 -19.22
N ASP A 950 18.93 -40.13 -18.27
CA ASP A 950 17.90 -39.20 -17.80
C ASP A 950 18.50 -37.96 -17.11
N ALA A 951 19.51 -38.15 -16.26
CA ALA A 951 20.18 -37.01 -15.58
C ALA A 951 20.94 -36.14 -16.59
N VAL A 952 21.55 -36.77 -17.61
CA VAL A 952 22.26 -36.07 -18.68
C VAL A 952 21.28 -35.32 -19.59
N ALA A 953 20.12 -35.90 -19.88
CA ALA A 953 19.06 -35.24 -20.64
C ALA A 953 18.59 -33.98 -19.93
N VAL A 954 18.22 -34.06 -18.64
CA VAL A 954 17.75 -32.91 -17.84
C VAL A 954 18.76 -31.76 -17.81
N LEU A 955 20.05 -32.06 -17.65
CA LEU A 955 21.12 -31.05 -17.66
C LEU A 955 21.38 -30.46 -19.06
N THR A 956 21.20 -31.27 -20.11
CA THR A 956 21.34 -30.83 -21.50
C THR A 956 20.18 -29.93 -21.91
N ASP A 957 18.94 -30.28 -21.54
CA ASP A 957 17.74 -29.48 -21.79
C ASP A 957 17.81 -28.11 -21.10
N ALA A 958 18.30 -28.07 -19.86
CA ALA A 958 18.52 -26.83 -19.12
C ALA A 958 19.56 -25.91 -19.80
N TRP A 959 20.60 -26.49 -20.40
CA TRP A 959 21.58 -25.74 -21.20
C TRP A 959 20.95 -25.22 -22.50
N LEU A 960 20.24 -26.09 -23.24
CA LEU A 960 19.64 -25.76 -24.55
C LEU A 960 18.55 -24.69 -24.43
N SER A 961 17.76 -24.73 -23.36
CA SER A 961 16.66 -23.78 -23.11
C SER A 961 17.16 -22.35 -22.86
N ALA A 962 18.44 -22.16 -22.54
CA ALA A 962 19.02 -20.87 -22.17
C ALA A 962 20.05 -20.34 -23.18
N VAL A 963 20.29 -21.04 -24.30
CA VAL A 963 21.31 -20.69 -25.29
C VAL A 963 20.67 -20.38 -26.64
N GLU A 964 20.78 -19.13 -27.08
CA GLU A 964 20.27 -18.66 -28.38
C GLU A 964 21.38 -18.52 -29.44
N ASP A 965 22.64 -18.39 -29.03
CA ASP A 965 23.79 -18.15 -29.91
C ASP A 965 24.36 -19.46 -30.49
N VAL A 966 24.48 -19.50 -31.82
CA VAL A 966 25.06 -20.64 -32.56
C VAL A 966 26.52 -20.89 -32.18
N SER A 967 27.27 -19.86 -31.77
CA SER A 967 28.67 -19.99 -31.35
C SER A 967 28.86 -20.89 -30.12
N ALA A 968 27.80 -21.08 -29.34
CA ALA A 968 27.78 -21.97 -28.20
C ALA A 968 27.87 -23.46 -28.59
N MET A 969 27.61 -23.80 -29.84
CA MET A 969 27.70 -25.17 -30.37
C MET A 969 29.02 -25.45 -31.10
N ASP A 970 29.92 -24.47 -31.20
CA ASP A 970 31.16 -24.63 -31.94
C ASP A 970 32.15 -25.53 -31.20
N VAL A 971 32.66 -26.54 -31.92
CA VAL A 971 33.76 -27.39 -31.47
C VAL A 971 34.97 -27.33 -32.42
N PRO A 972 36.21 -27.45 -31.92
CA PRO A 972 37.41 -27.30 -32.73
C PRO A 972 37.53 -28.41 -33.78
N GLY A 973 37.97 -28.06 -34.99
CA GLY A 973 38.25 -29.03 -36.06
C GLY A 973 37.07 -29.37 -36.96
N HIS A 974 36.02 -28.54 -37.00
CA HIS A 974 34.82 -28.70 -37.85
C HIS A 974 33.99 -29.96 -37.58
N ALA A 975 34.17 -30.61 -36.43
CA ALA A 975 33.26 -31.67 -35.97
C ALA A 975 31.88 -31.07 -35.61
N LEU A 976 30.83 -31.87 -35.67
CA LEU A 976 29.53 -31.51 -35.09
C LEU A 976 29.58 -31.75 -33.58
N LEU A 977 28.97 -30.87 -32.79
CA LEU A 977 28.91 -31.03 -31.33
C LEU A 977 28.22 -32.35 -30.96
N ALA A 978 27.17 -32.72 -31.69
CA ALA A 978 26.48 -33.99 -31.53
C ALA A 978 27.39 -35.22 -31.71
N GLU A 979 28.30 -35.19 -32.69
CA GLU A 979 29.26 -36.28 -32.94
C GLU A 979 30.30 -36.36 -31.81
N ALA A 980 30.81 -35.21 -31.37
CA ALA A 980 31.73 -35.12 -30.25
C ALA A 980 31.09 -35.61 -28.94
N PHE A 981 29.83 -35.25 -28.70
CA PHE A 981 29.03 -35.70 -27.57
C PHE A 981 28.85 -37.22 -27.58
N ARG A 982 28.45 -37.80 -28.72
CA ARG A 982 28.28 -39.26 -28.89
C ARG A 982 29.60 -40.01 -28.65
N ALA A 983 30.69 -39.56 -29.26
CA ALA A 983 32.01 -40.16 -29.07
C ALA A 983 32.51 -40.07 -27.62
N ALA A 984 32.14 -38.99 -26.90
CA ALA A 984 32.43 -38.86 -25.48
C ALA A 984 31.64 -39.86 -24.62
N GLY A 985 30.36 -40.06 -24.89
CA GLY A 985 29.53 -41.08 -24.24
C GLY A 985 30.03 -42.51 -24.49
N GLU A 986 30.47 -42.81 -25.71
CA GLU A 986 31.04 -44.12 -26.05
C GLU A 986 32.27 -44.49 -25.20
N ARG A 987 33.10 -43.50 -24.83
CA ARG A 987 34.27 -43.73 -23.95
C ARG A 987 33.90 -44.23 -22.56
N VAL A 988 32.68 -43.92 -22.07
CA VAL A 988 32.15 -44.40 -20.80
C VAL A 988 31.12 -45.54 -20.96
N GLY A 989 31.00 -46.11 -22.17
CA GLY A 989 30.09 -47.22 -22.45
C GLY A 989 28.61 -46.81 -22.55
N ARG A 990 28.29 -45.51 -22.63
CA ARG A 990 26.94 -44.96 -22.75
C ARG A 990 26.88 -44.00 -23.94
N PRO A 991 26.58 -44.46 -25.16
CA PRO A 991 26.69 -43.64 -26.38
C PRO A 991 25.70 -42.46 -26.44
N ARG A 992 24.67 -42.44 -25.56
CA ARG A 992 23.69 -41.34 -25.42
C ARG A 992 23.03 -40.93 -26.74
N THR A 993 22.75 -41.93 -27.57
CA THR A 993 22.35 -41.75 -28.96
C THR A 993 21.12 -40.86 -29.11
N ARG A 994 20.13 -41.02 -28.23
CA ARG A 994 18.92 -40.19 -28.25
C ARG A 994 19.21 -38.69 -28.07
N ILE A 995 20.03 -38.33 -27.08
CA ILE A 995 20.40 -36.94 -26.77
C ILE A 995 21.30 -36.38 -27.88
N ALA A 996 22.23 -37.19 -28.38
CA ALA A 996 23.09 -36.80 -29.50
C ALA A 996 22.30 -36.52 -30.79
N ASP A 997 21.26 -37.31 -31.07
CA ASP A 997 20.41 -37.12 -32.26
C ASP A 997 19.54 -35.84 -32.14
N GLU A 998 19.11 -35.50 -30.93
CA GLU A 998 18.42 -34.25 -30.63
C GLU A 998 19.33 -33.03 -30.78
N LEU A 999 20.55 -33.08 -30.23
CA LEU A 999 21.57 -32.04 -30.44
C LEU A 999 21.89 -31.84 -31.92
N ASP A 1000 21.97 -32.92 -32.70
CA ASP A 1000 22.22 -32.88 -34.15
C ASP A 1000 21.08 -32.17 -34.90
N GLY A 1001 19.82 -32.43 -34.50
CA GLY A 1001 18.66 -31.70 -35.01
C GLY A 1001 18.74 -30.20 -34.74
N ILE A 1002 18.98 -29.82 -33.48
CA ILE A 1002 19.07 -28.42 -33.04
C ILE A 1002 20.24 -27.69 -33.72
N GLU A 1003 21.41 -28.34 -33.80
CA GLU A 1003 22.62 -27.78 -34.41
C GLU A 1003 22.41 -27.51 -35.92
N ARG A 1004 21.72 -28.40 -36.63
CA ARG A 1004 21.37 -28.21 -38.03
C ARG A 1004 20.38 -27.07 -38.23
N ASP A 1005 19.33 -26.99 -37.42
CA ASP A 1005 18.31 -25.95 -37.52
C ASP A 1005 18.86 -24.56 -37.17
N ALA A 1006 19.74 -24.48 -36.17
CA ALA A 1006 20.42 -23.24 -35.79
C ALA A 1006 21.41 -22.75 -36.86
N ARG A 1007 22.21 -23.65 -37.45
CA ARG A 1007 23.11 -23.32 -38.56
C ARG A 1007 22.35 -22.93 -39.83
N ALA A 1008 21.20 -23.55 -40.10
CA ALA A 1008 20.31 -23.17 -41.20
C ALA A 1008 19.76 -21.74 -41.01
N ARG A 1009 19.26 -21.42 -39.82
CA ARG A 1009 18.77 -20.07 -39.46
C ARG A 1009 19.87 -19.00 -39.55
N ALA A 1010 21.09 -19.27 -39.08
CA ALA A 1010 22.22 -18.35 -39.22
C ALA A 1010 22.62 -18.11 -40.69
N ALA A 1011 22.54 -19.15 -41.53
CA ALA A 1011 22.78 -19.05 -42.97
C ALA A 1011 21.66 -18.32 -43.74
N GLU A 1012 20.48 -18.14 -43.14
CA GLU A 1012 19.38 -17.31 -43.66
C GLU A 1012 19.46 -15.87 -43.15
N ALA A 1013 19.82 -15.65 -41.88
CA ALA A 1013 19.98 -14.32 -41.28
C ALA A 1013 21.22 -13.54 -41.80
N GLY A 1014 22.23 -14.25 -42.30
CA GLY A 1014 23.42 -13.66 -42.93
C GLY A 1014 23.26 -13.31 -44.42
N ARG A 1015 22.04 -13.36 -44.99
CA ARG A 1015 21.76 -13.04 -46.40
C ARG A 1015 21.08 -11.68 -46.59
#